data_AF-A0A8H8S4Z2-F1
#
_entry.id   AF-A0A8H8S4Z2-F1
#
_cell.length_a   1.000
_cell.length_b   1.000
_cell.length_c   1.000
_cell.angle_alpha   90.00
_cell.angle_beta   90.00
_cell.angle_gamma   90.00
#
_symmetry.space_group_name_H-M   'P 1'
#
loop_
_entity.id
_entity.type
_entity.pdbx_description
1 polymer ?
#
loop_
_entity_poly.entity_id
_entity_poly.type
_entity_poly.pdbx_seq_one_letter_code
_entity_poly.pdbx_strand_id
1 'polypeptide(L)'
;MTRKQVSQPDENHKGSGSDILHRSGNESSIDIRVITHNIRYATEAPFEGEERWQIRSPRLCSELVFNSMGIPETFICLQEVLHSQLVDVQTSLNGSAHVEWDYIGVGRDDGKQAGEYSPIFYRPSVFHVKKWRTVWLSETPEKPSKGWDAASIRIVTIGVFVHAKTGKLVLVMSTHFDNEGAKSRKESAKLILSNISFEATLEEFSVVLLAGDFNSSPDDGAYQVMTAPESAMEDIGVSIPKGRRYGNEMTFTSFGHVDNTPARIDFIFSRKSDHLEYATYAVLTNRFDDGVYSSDHRACEQSSNDCVVRSKARPMRTRNTKSSTNPNKKHSPIFDDSEFSINLPPVSPPDTQKDLLALHRRHKEFFGEDGPPETRRIHDIEQVQAASSLIEQRRISLRDGEELLSSFRLMAPCFPFVQIAQDATVPSLSKSSPFLLLAILTSASIKDPPLYHQMDHEFRRVLSSKVIVEGQKSLDFLLGLLVYIAWYPIHVNPRNNQSSMYINLAVGLAIDLGLDRELPNLNNFNAIRTEGLIENDEFTKAAKRAYLGCYYLSSAYCQGFGKPNNLRYSNVMDVHGESLLDEELLAPVHSMVKLRRLNEKITELHANKQLSDDPHLDSLNAELNVQIFITELQQWRDSTPDEISSLPYMALAERFVDLSIYSYELGFLRKPYRDHLRPQEKNAPIIQSHLTSCLDAAKRFFEYLLSLPEASLLGFTSAQWGLMVEATLVLSRLTFLMAANRGWDSATTRTNIPLVMYLDCLCYRFQHLSSTKTSSEDTNHPRNPDVLYVFKMLLASVKKSYERRVGNIKPESFVVQHGNTAGGAMGHCPIMDPSLSFYLNSPKDSTYGGSINVNEFAATEYQTSTTGMPLYHDLWATMTCNWAGEI
;
A
#
# COMPACT_ATOMS: atom_id res chain seq x y z
N MET A 1 -48.62 -74.18 -4.85
CA MET A 1 -49.80 -73.65 -4.13
C MET A 1 -49.33 -72.44 -3.34
N THR A 2 -49.62 -71.19 -3.70
CA THR A 2 -50.88 -70.44 -3.46
C THR A 2 -51.41 -70.45 -2.03
N ARG A 3 -51.15 -69.36 -1.30
CA ARG A 3 -52.11 -68.51 -0.55
C ARG A 3 -51.31 -67.30 -0.03
N LYS A 4 -51.60 -66.02 -0.34
CA LYS A 4 -52.85 -65.24 -0.38
C LYS A 4 -53.60 -65.23 0.96
N GLN A 5 -53.49 -64.10 1.66
CA GLN A 5 -54.64 -63.42 2.26
C GLN A 5 -54.60 -61.93 1.88
N VAL A 6 -55.78 -61.31 1.81
CA VAL A 6 -56.10 -60.05 1.12
C VAL A 6 -57.23 -59.35 1.90
N SER A 7 -57.47 -58.06 1.62
CA SER A 7 -58.52 -57.13 2.07
C SER A 7 -58.11 -56.23 3.26
N GLN A 8 -58.04 -54.88 3.20
CA GLN A 8 -58.78 -53.77 2.49
C GLN A 8 -60.23 -53.56 2.96
N PRO A 9 -60.81 -52.31 2.87
CA PRO A 9 -60.20 -50.97 2.66
C PRO A 9 -60.84 -49.82 3.50
N ASP A 10 -60.58 -48.56 3.05
CA ASP A 10 -61.36 -47.31 3.21
C ASP A 10 -61.25 -46.48 4.52
N GLU A 11 -61.23 -45.13 4.54
CA GLU A 11 -60.96 -44.11 3.49
C GLU A 11 -60.64 -42.70 4.08
N ASN A 12 -60.15 -41.76 3.23
CA ASN A 12 -60.20 -40.26 3.27
C ASN A 12 -59.76 -39.47 4.55
N HIS A 13 -59.08 -38.30 4.49
CA HIS A 13 -59.04 -37.24 3.46
C HIS A 13 -57.86 -36.22 3.67
N LYS A 14 -57.22 -35.71 2.58
CA LYS A 14 -56.43 -34.43 2.41
C LYS A 14 -55.26 -34.09 3.39
N GLY A 15 -54.11 -33.52 2.98
CA GLY A 15 -53.54 -33.17 1.67
C GLY A 15 -52.37 -32.16 1.78
N SER A 16 -51.25 -32.37 1.04
CA SER A 16 -50.02 -31.52 0.91
C SER A 16 -49.23 -31.18 2.19
N GLY A 17 -47.89 -31.15 2.23
CA GLY A 17 -46.90 -31.39 1.16
C GLY A 17 -45.71 -30.44 1.29
N SER A 18 -44.75 -30.74 2.18
CA SER A 18 -43.56 -29.90 2.41
C SER A 18 -42.31 -30.72 2.75
N ASP A 19 -41.76 -31.43 1.76
CA ASP A 19 -40.39 -31.97 1.84
C ASP A 19 -39.39 -30.83 1.57
N ILE A 20 -38.73 -30.33 2.62
CA ILE A 20 -37.55 -29.46 2.49
C ILE A 20 -36.29 -30.29 2.73
N LEU A 21 -35.46 -30.34 1.69
CA LEU A 21 -34.25 -31.15 1.61
C LEU A 21 -33.22 -30.79 2.69
N HIS A 22 -32.85 -31.76 3.52
CA HIS A 22 -31.55 -31.77 4.20
C HIS A 22 -30.43 -31.76 3.14
N ARG A 23 -29.80 -30.60 2.91
CA ARG A 23 -28.54 -30.53 2.16
C ARG A 23 -27.41 -31.09 3.04
N SER A 24 -26.70 -32.08 2.52
CA SER A 24 -25.44 -32.57 3.09
C SER A 24 -24.38 -31.46 3.01
N GLY A 25 -23.93 -30.97 4.16
CA GLY A 25 -22.80 -30.04 4.23
C GLY A 25 -21.49 -30.74 3.85
N ASN A 26 -20.67 -30.06 3.04
CA ASN A 26 -19.29 -30.46 2.80
C ASN A 26 -18.44 -29.81 3.91
N GLU A 27 -17.85 -30.59 4.81
CA GLU A 27 -16.99 -30.07 5.89
C GLU A 27 -15.71 -29.46 5.29
N SER A 28 -15.57 -28.13 5.31
CA SER A 28 -14.41 -27.43 4.75
C SER A 28 -13.19 -27.48 5.68
N SER A 29 -12.04 -27.90 5.16
CA SER A 29 -10.75 -27.87 5.85
C SER A 29 -10.23 -26.44 6.10
N ILE A 30 -9.17 -26.33 6.92
CA ILE A 30 -8.35 -25.12 7.09
C ILE A 30 -6.90 -25.56 7.02
N ASP A 31 -6.07 -24.83 6.30
CA ASP A 31 -4.61 -24.95 6.38
C ASP A 31 -4.11 -23.92 7.39
N ILE A 32 -3.38 -24.31 8.43
CA ILE A 32 -2.82 -23.38 9.42
C ILE A 32 -1.29 -23.47 9.36
N ARG A 33 -0.64 -22.30 9.46
CA ARG A 33 0.80 -22.19 9.68
C ARG A 33 1.09 -21.59 11.05
N VAL A 34 2.07 -22.13 11.76
CA VAL A 34 2.61 -21.53 12.98
C VAL A 34 4.10 -21.35 12.83
N ILE A 35 4.57 -20.13 13.12
CA ILE A 35 5.98 -19.79 13.28
C ILE A 35 6.21 -19.47 14.75
N THR A 36 7.27 -20.02 15.35
CA THR A 36 7.75 -19.59 16.66
C THR A 36 9.21 -19.19 16.62
N HIS A 37 9.54 -18.07 17.25
CA HIS A 37 10.89 -17.52 17.21
C HIS A 37 11.17 -16.62 18.43
N ASN A 38 12.12 -17.02 19.28
CA ASN A 38 12.77 -16.10 20.20
C ASN A 38 13.64 -15.12 19.39
N ILE A 39 13.35 -13.83 19.45
CA ILE A 39 13.98 -12.80 18.59
C ILE A 39 15.19 -12.12 19.23
N ARG A 40 15.53 -12.51 20.46
CA ARG A 40 16.54 -11.90 21.33
C ARG A 40 16.25 -10.44 21.67
N TYR A 41 16.11 -10.11 22.96
CA TYR A 41 15.82 -8.74 23.37
C TYR A 41 16.89 -7.74 22.91
N ALA A 42 16.50 -6.48 22.73
CA ALA A 42 17.42 -5.42 22.29
C ALA A 42 18.33 -4.95 23.44
N THR A 43 19.41 -5.70 23.70
CA THR A 43 20.45 -5.31 24.69
C THR A 43 21.23 -4.07 24.26
N GLU A 44 21.57 -3.22 25.23
CA GLU A 44 22.49 -2.09 25.03
C GLU A 44 23.97 -2.51 25.06
N ALA A 45 24.25 -3.66 25.68
CA ALA A 45 25.58 -4.24 25.86
C ALA A 45 25.65 -5.64 25.20
N PRO A 46 25.79 -5.71 23.86
CA PRO A 46 26.00 -6.97 23.16
C PRO A 46 27.36 -7.59 23.53
N PHE A 47 27.43 -8.92 23.51
CA PHE A 47 28.68 -9.68 23.65
C PHE A 47 29.27 -10.05 22.28
N GLU A 48 30.45 -10.67 22.26
CA GLU A 48 31.14 -11.05 21.02
C GLU A 48 30.28 -12.00 20.15
N GLY A 49 29.94 -11.56 18.94
CA GLY A 49 29.05 -12.26 18.02
C GLY A 49 27.57 -11.82 18.06
N GLU A 50 27.13 -11.13 19.11
CA GLU A 50 25.79 -10.52 19.16
C GLU A 50 25.81 -9.15 18.44
N GLU A 51 25.06 -9.03 17.35
CA GLU A 51 24.84 -7.74 16.70
C GLU A 51 23.68 -6.97 17.34
N ARG A 52 23.74 -5.62 17.28
CA ARG A 52 22.68 -4.76 17.83
C ARG A 52 21.35 -4.99 17.11
N TRP A 53 20.25 -4.79 17.82
CA TRP A 53 18.89 -4.98 17.28
C TRP A 53 18.65 -4.23 15.96
N GLN A 54 19.16 -3.01 15.78
CA GLN A 54 19.02 -2.25 14.53
C GLN A 54 19.66 -2.94 13.31
N ILE A 55 20.67 -3.80 13.53
CA ILE A 55 21.35 -4.60 12.49
C ILE A 55 20.63 -5.94 12.30
N ARG A 56 20.16 -6.56 13.39
CA ARG A 56 19.44 -7.85 13.35
C ARG A 56 18.00 -7.74 12.79
N SER A 57 17.30 -6.68 13.16
CA SER A 57 15.86 -6.46 12.90
C SER A 57 15.47 -6.56 11.42
N PRO A 58 16.16 -5.91 10.45
CA PRO A 58 15.78 -6.02 9.04
C PRO A 58 15.86 -7.46 8.50
N ARG A 59 16.85 -8.25 8.95
CA ARG A 59 17.02 -9.66 8.55
C ARG A 59 15.90 -10.51 9.16
N LEU A 60 15.67 -10.37 10.46
CA LEU A 60 14.62 -11.10 11.19
C LEU A 60 13.21 -10.78 10.65
N CYS A 61 12.91 -9.50 10.41
CA CYS A 61 11.60 -9.13 9.87
C CYS A 61 11.41 -9.60 8.43
N SER A 62 12.47 -9.57 7.60
CA SER A 62 12.42 -10.13 6.24
C SER A 62 12.17 -11.65 6.27
N GLU A 63 12.78 -12.37 7.22
CA GLU A 63 12.52 -13.79 7.46
C GLU A 63 11.06 -14.05 7.85
N LEU A 64 10.51 -13.28 8.81
CA LEU A 64 9.10 -13.41 9.23
C LEU A 64 8.11 -13.07 8.11
N VAL A 65 8.37 -12.02 7.32
CA VAL A 65 7.57 -11.68 6.14
C VAL A 65 7.62 -12.82 5.12
N PHE A 66 8.82 -13.28 4.74
CA PHE A 66 9.00 -14.33 3.73
C PHE A 66 8.28 -15.63 4.10
N ASN A 67 8.50 -16.13 5.31
CA ASN A 67 7.94 -17.41 5.77
C ASN A 67 6.44 -17.34 6.11
N SER A 68 5.86 -16.14 6.16
CA SER A 68 4.41 -15.95 6.31
C SER A 68 3.69 -15.60 4.99
N MET A 69 4.40 -15.50 3.87
CA MET A 69 3.79 -15.35 2.54
C MET A 69 3.03 -16.61 2.10
N GLY A 70 2.01 -16.43 1.27
CA GLY A 70 1.28 -17.54 0.63
C GLY A 70 0.23 -18.26 1.48
N ILE A 71 0.35 -18.26 2.82
CA ILE A 71 -0.66 -18.83 3.74
C ILE A 71 -1.24 -17.72 4.62
N PRO A 72 -2.42 -17.15 4.28
CA PRO A 72 -3.08 -16.13 5.09
C PRO A 72 -3.32 -16.56 6.54
N GLU A 73 -3.68 -17.83 6.74
CA GLU A 73 -3.95 -18.53 7.99
C GLU A 73 -2.67 -18.83 8.82
N THR A 74 -1.76 -17.85 8.93
CA THR A 74 -0.52 -17.94 9.71
C THR A 74 -0.65 -17.24 11.07
N PHE A 75 -0.12 -17.88 12.12
CA PHE A 75 0.20 -17.27 13.42
C PHE A 75 1.71 -17.17 13.61
N ILE A 76 2.19 -16.05 14.18
CA ILE A 76 3.61 -15.88 14.56
C ILE A 76 3.69 -15.65 16.08
N CYS A 77 4.37 -16.54 16.78
CA CYS A 77 4.54 -16.54 18.23
C CYS A 77 5.97 -16.14 18.57
N LEU A 78 6.18 -14.97 19.16
CA LEU A 78 7.55 -14.46 19.45
C LEU A 78 7.88 -14.48 20.94
N GLN A 79 9.16 -14.45 21.27
CA GLN A 79 9.71 -14.40 22.63
C GLN A 79 10.82 -13.34 22.73
N GLU A 80 11.11 -12.87 23.95
CA GLU A 80 12.05 -11.76 24.26
C GLU A 80 11.72 -10.40 23.60
N VAL A 81 10.48 -10.19 23.19
CA VAL A 81 10.10 -8.98 22.44
C VAL A 81 9.92 -7.79 23.39
N LEU A 82 10.83 -6.80 23.38
CA LEU A 82 10.58 -5.51 24.04
C LEU A 82 9.56 -4.67 23.22
N HIS A 83 8.89 -3.70 23.85
CA HIS A 83 7.84 -2.91 23.18
C HIS A 83 8.33 -2.19 21.89
N SER A 84 9.57 -1.72 21.85
CA SER A 84 10.17 -1.17 20.62
C SER A 84 10.30 -2.22 19.52
N GLN A 85 10.82 -3.41 19.84
CA GLN A 85 10.96 -4.53 18.90
C GLN A 85 9.60 -5.03 18.41
N LEU A 86 8.57 -4.99 19.27
CA LEU A 86 7.19 -5.32 18.92
C LEU A 86 6.65 -4.37 17.84
N VAL A 87 6.89 -3.06 18.02
CA VAL A 87 6.51 -2.03 17.04
C VAL A 87 7.32 -2.18 15.76
N ASP A 88 8.63 -2.47 15.81
CA ASP A 88 9.46 -2.70 14.62
C ASP A 88 8.96 -3.90 13.80
N VAL A 89 8.71 -5.05 14.46
CA VAL A 89 8.18 -6.26 13.82
C VAL A 89 6.78 -6.02 13.27
N GLN A 90 5.88 -5.39 14.03
CA GLN A 90 4.53 -5.07 13.52
C GLN A 90 4.59 -4.13 12.32
N THR A 91 5.47 -3.12 12.37
CA THR A 91 5.66 -2.16 11.27
C THR A 91 6.20 -2.85 10.03
N SER A 92 7.15 -3.78 10.16
CA SER A 92 7.70 -4.51 9.01
C SER A 92 6.72 -5.53 8.42
N LEU A 93 6.00 -6.27 9.27
CA LEU A 93 4.92 -7.18 8.84
C LEU A 93 3.80 -6.43 8.09
N ASN A 94 3.49 -5.19 8.50
CA ASN A 94 2.49 -4.33 7.85
C ASN A 94 3.04 -3.47 6.70
N GLY A 95 4.36 -3.32 6.57
CA GLY A 95 4.99 -2.56 5.49
C GLY A 95 4.82 -3.23 4.12
N SER A 96 4.67 -4.56 4.10
CA SER A 96 4.28 -5.31 2.91
C SER A 96 2.76 -5.20 2.68
N ALA A 97 2.34 -4.13 2.01
CA ALA A 97 0.98 -3.54 1.99
C ALA A 97 -0.18 -4.39 1.39
N HIS A 98 -0.31 -5.67 1.75
CA HIS A 98 -1.35 -6.57 1.22
C HIS A 98 -2.19 -7.30 2.28
N VAL A 99 -1.73 -7.45 3.53
CA VAL A 99 -2.57 -7.94 4.64
C VAL A 99 -2.15 -7.28 5.95
N GLU A 100 -3.12 -6.72 6.69
CA GLU A 100 -2.90 -6.18 8.03
C GLU A 100 -2.64 -7.30 9.04
N TRP A 101 -1.57 -7.14 9.82
CA TRP A 101 -1.19 -7.94 10.97
C TRP A 101 -1.45 -7.16 12.26
N ASP A 102 -2.12 -7.82 13.18
CA ASP A 102 -2.33 -7.37 14.54
C ASP A 102 -1.72 -8.38 15.52
N TYR A 103 -1.62 -8.02 16.80
CA TYR A 103 -1.11 -8.92 17.83
C TYR A 103 -1.95 -8.89 19.10
N ILE A 104 -1.83 -9.96 19.89
CA ILE A 104 -2.27 -10.01 21.29
C ILE A 104 -1.08 -10.32 22.19
N GLY A 105 -1.15 -9.85 23.44
CA GLY A 105 -0.09 -9.99 24.44
C GLY A 105 0.31 -8.64 25.06
N VAL A 106 0.92 -8.70 26.25
CA VAL A 106 1.39 -7.53 27.02
C VAL A 106 2.80 -7.77 27.56
N GLY A 107 3.48 -6.69 27.94
CA GLY A 107 4.76 -6.74 28.64
C GLY A 107 4.62 -7.45 30.00
N ARG A 108 5.55 -8.36 30.30
CA ARG A 108 5.46 -9.24 31.46
C ARG A 108 5.63 -8.55 32.82
N ASP A 109 6.25 -7.37 32.89
CA ASP A 109 6.62 -6.77 34.18
C ASP A 109 5.48 -5.95 34.79
N ASP A 110 4.62 -5.35 33.97
CA ASP A 110 3.49 -4.51 34.42
C ASP A 110 2.11 -4.93 33.87
N GLY A 111 2.06 -5.91 32.97
CA GLY A 111 0.84 -6.32 32.27
C GLY A 111 0.35 -5.30 31.23
N LYS A 112 1.24 -4.42 30.75
CA LYS A 112 0.98 -3.44 29.71
C LYS A 112 2.14 -3.41 28.70
N GLN A 113 3.20 -2.66 28.98
CA GLN A 113 4.29 -2.40 28.05
C GLN A 113 5.70 -2.62 28.63
N ALA A 114 5.83 -2.80 29.94
CA ALA A 114 7.12 -3.02 30.58
C ALA A 114 7.57 -4.48 30.52
N GLY A 115 8.85 -4.69 30.24
CA GLY A 115 9.45 -6.00 30.10
C GLY A 115 9.21 -6.66 28.73
N GLU A 116 9.72 -7.87 28.59
CA GLU A 116 9.53 -8.69 27.40
C GLU A 116 8.08 -9.18 27.27
N TYR A 117 7.62 -9.32 26.03
CA TYR A 117 6.33 -9.89 25.66
C TYR A 117 6.51 -11.34 25.16
N SER A 118 5.42 -12.11 25.20
CA SER A 118 5.26 -13.31 24.37
C SER A 118 4.04 -13.11 23.45
N PRO A 119 4.15 -12.30 22.38
CA PRO A 119 3.00 -11.92 21.58
C PRO A 119 2.59 -13.05 20.61
N ILE A 120 1.33 -13.02 20.20
CA ILE A 120 0.80 -13.81 19.08
C ILE A 120 0.35 -12.83 18.01
N PHE A 121 1.08 -12.77 16.90
CA PHE A 121 0.68 -12.05 15.71
C PHE A 121 -0.25 -12.91 14.84
N TYR A 122 -1.26 -12.26 14.28
CA TYR A 122 -2.30 -12.86 13.45
C TYR A 122 -2.81 -11.82 12.44
N ARG A 123 -3.62 -12.25 11.46
CA ARG A 123 -4.27 -11.34 10.50
C ARG A 123 -5.76 -11.21 10.83
N PRO A 124 -6.27 -10.02 11.23
CA PRO A 124 -7.69 -9.84 11.57
C PRO A 124 -8.66 -10.20 10.44
N SER A 125 -8.24 -10.05 9.17
CA SER A 125 -9.02 -10.45 7.99
C SER A 125 -9.22 -11.97 7.86
N VAL A 126 -8.44 -12.78 8.59
CA VAL A 126 -8.45 -14.25 8.56
C VAL A 126 -8.94 -14.84 9.88
N PHE A 127 -8.51 -14.26 11.01
CA PHE A 127 -8.87 -14.69 12.35
C PHE A 127 -9.40 -13.52 13.18
N HIS A 128 -10.63 -13.63 13.66
CA HIS A 128 -11.18 -12.66 14.62
C HIS A 128 -10.86 -13.13 16.05
N VAL A 129 -10.31 -12.27 16.89
CA VAL A 129 -10.10 -12.59 18.31
C VAL A 129 -11.44 -12.57 19.04
N LYS A 130 -11.89 -13.72 19.55
CA LYS A 130 -13.11 -13.84 20.35
C LYS A 130 -12.87 -13.47 21.82
N LYS A 131 -11.72 -13.89 22.36
CA LYS A 131 -11.20 -13.50 23.67
C LYS A 131 -9.71 -13.79 23.74
N TRP A 132 -8.98 -13.03 24.56
CA TRP A 132 -7.59 -13.34 24.90
C TRP A 132 -7.26 -12.88 26.33
N ARG A 133 -6.18 -13.42 26.89
CA ARG A 133 -5.57 -12.94 28.15
C ARG A 133 -4.09 -13.29 28.18
N THR A 134 -3.35 -12.64 29.06
CA THR A 134 -2.00 -13.06 29.46
C THR A 134 -2.06 -13.60 30.87
N VAL A 135 -1.38 -14.72 31.11
CA VAL A 135 -1.31 -15.44 32.38
C VAL A 135 0.14 -15.47 32.83
N TRP A 136 0.39 -15.07 34.07
CA TRP A 136 1.71 -15.17 34.69
C TRP A 136 1.99 -16.60 35.14
N LEU A 137 3.21 -17.06 34.87
CA LEU A 137 3.64 -18.42 35.17
C LEU A 137 4.12 -18.52 36.62
N SER A 138 3.16 -18.43 37.55
CA SER A 138 3.40 -18.38 38.99
C SER A 138 2.22 -18.92 39.79
N GLU A 139 2.37 -18.94 41.12
CA GLU A 139 1.28 -19.19 42.07
C GLU A 139 0.19 -18.09 42.07
N THR A 140 0.42 -16.94 41.43
CA THR A 140 -0.58 -15.86 41.27
C THR A 140 -0.77 -15.45 39.81
N PRO A 141 -1.40 -16.31 38.98
CA PRO A 141 -1.44 -16.17 37.52
C PRO A 141 -2.10 -14.90 36.97
N GLU A 142 -2.96 -14.26 37.76
CA GLU A 142 -3.73 -13.07 37.34
C GLU A 142 -2.95 -11.74 37.48
N LYS A 143 -1.68 -11.75 37.89
CA LYS A 143 -0.89 -10.53 38.12
C LYS A 143 0.63 -10.72 37.90
N PRO A 144 1.37 -9.65 37.55
CA PRO A 144 2.83 -9.66 37.48
C PRO A 144 3.49 -10.24 38.74
N SER A 145 4.18 -11.37 38.56
CA SER A 145 4.81 -12.13 39.65
C SER A 145 5.81 -13.16 39.12
N LYS A 146 6.89 -13.40 39.87
CA LYS A 146 7.78 -14.56 39.66
C LYS A 146 7.12 -15.80 40.27
N GLY A 147 7.29 -16.96 39.63
CA GLY A 147 6.75 -18.24 40.10
C GLY A 147 7.83 -19.16 40.67
N TRP A 148 7.56 -19.79 41.81
CA TRP A 148 8.41 -20.83 42.41
C TRP A 148 9.89 -20.44 42.56
N ASP A 149 10.79 -21.01 41.75
CA ASP A 149 12.25 -20.77 41.71
C ASP A 149 12.70 -20.00 40.45
N ALA A 150 11.78 -19.34 39.74
CA ALA A 150 12.09 -18.58 38.53
C ALA A 150 12.97 -17.35 38.81
N ALA A 151 14.02 -17.17 38.01
CA ALA A 151 14.87 -15.99 38.04
C ALA A 151 14.16 -14.74 37.51
N SER A 152 13.24 -14.89 36.55
CA SER A 152 12.50 -13.78 35.93
C SER A 152 10.98 -13.92 36.07
N ILE A 153 10.26 -12.81 35.83
CA ILE A 153 8.80 -12.88 35.62
C ILE A 153 8.58 -13.55 34.26
N ARG A 154 7.63 -14.48 34.15
CA ARG A 154 7.36 -15.24 32.91
C ARG A 154 5.86 -15.30 32.64
N ILE A 155 5.48 -15.38 31.37
CA ILE A 155 4.08 -15.29 30.91
C ILE A 155 3.76 -16.30 29.81
N VAL A 156 2.48 -16.62 29.69
CA VAL A 156 1.86 -17.19 28.49
C VAL A 156 0.72 -16.26 28.02
N THR A 157 0.73 -15.89 26.75
CA THR A 157 -0.41 -15.24 26.09
C THR A 157 -1.33 -16.31 25.51
N ILE A 158 -2.63 -16.21 25.76
CA ILE A 158 -3.65 -17.18 25.37
C ILE A 158 -4.69 -16.46 24.51
N GLY A 159 -4.86 -16.88 23.25
CA GLY A 159 -5.84 -16.32 22.32
C GLY A 159 -6.83 -17.35 21.78
N VAL A 160 -8.12 -17.03 21.84
CA VAL A 160 -9.18 -17.77 21.15
C VAL A 160 -9.59 -17.01 19.90
N PHE A 161 -9.38 -17.66 18.75
CA PHE A 161 -9.58 -17.10 17.42
C PHE A 161 -10.75 -17.79 16.71
N VAL A 162 -11.54 -17.02 15.96
CA VAL A 162 -12.59 -17.51 15.05
C VAL A 162 -12.07 -17.34 13.63
N HIS A 163 -11.93 -18.45 12.90
CA HIS A 163 -11.54 -18.39 11.49
C HIS A 163 -12.67 -17.79 10.63
N ALA A 164 -12.41 -16.66 9.99
CA ALA A 164 -13.43 -15.81 9.35
C ALA A 164 -14.26 -16.54 8.27
N LYS A 165 -13.64 -17.44 7.50
CA LYS A 165 -14.30 -18.16 6.39
C LYS A 165 -15.17 -19.33 6.85
N THR A 166 -14.83 -19.99 7.96
CA THR A 166 -15.45 -21.27 8.37
C THR A 166 -16.13 -21.24 9.74
N GLY A 167 -15.95 -20.17 10.52
CA GLY A 167 -16.47 -20.05 11.89
C GLY A 167 -15.80 -20.97 12.92
N LYS A 168 -14.83 -21.79 12.53
CA LYS A 168 -14.13 -22.73 13.43
C LYS A 168 -13.30 -21.99 14.48
N LEU A 169 -13.31 -22.50 15.70
CA LEU A 169 -12.51 -21.99 16.81
C LEU A 169 -11.12 -22.61 16.83
N VAL A 170 -10.10 -21.77 16.99
CA VAL A 170 -8.69 -22.13 17.15
C VAL A 170 -8.16 -21.50 18.43
N LEU A 171 -7.51 -22.30 19.28
CA LEU A 171 -6.82 -21.82 20.48
C LEU A 171 -5.31 -21.77 20.17
N VAL A 172 -4.70 -20.59 20.30
CA VAL A 172 -3.26 -20.40 20.10
C VAL A 172 -2.65 -19.78 21.36
N MET A 173 -1.48 -20.28 21.76
CA MET A 173 -0.73 -19.79 22.93
C MET A 173 0.74 -19.54 22.57
N SER A 174 1.31 -18.45 23.08
CA SER A 174 2.74 -18.13 23.00
C SER A 174 3.31 -17.96 24.41
N THR A 175 4.47 -18.56 24.69
CA THR A 175 5.07 -18.59 26.03
C THR A 175 6.59 -18.42 25.99
N HIS A 176 7.17 -17.92 27.08
CA HIS A 176 8.61 -18.00 27.34
C HIS A 176 8.85 -18.49 28.78
N PHE A 177 9.53 -19.62 28.93
CA PHE A 177 9.80 -20.25 30.24
C PHE A 177 11.09 -19.72 30.88
N ASP A 178 11.25 -19.97 32.17
CA ASP A 178 12.43 -19.53 32.90
C ASP A 178 13.67 -20.38 32.62
N ASN A 179 14.80 -19.71 32.38
CA ASN A 179 16.09 -20.32 32.09
C ASN A 179 16.73 -20.98 33.33
N GLU A 180 16.51 -20.46 34.54
CA GLU A 180 17.14 -20.97 35.76
C GLU A 180 16.23 -21.95 36.54
N GLY A 181 14.98 -21.56 36.79
CA GLY A 181 14.10 -22.25 37.72
C GLY A 181 13.52 -23.57 37.18
N ALA A 182 14.21 -24.70 37.42
CA ALA A 182 13.77 -26.02 36.96
C ALA A 182 12.41 -26.48 37.55
N LYS A 183 12.05 -26.04 38.77
CA LYS A 183 10.71 -26.28 39.32
C LYS A 183 9.68 -25.39 38.61
N SER A 184 10.01 -24.12 38.37
CA SER A 184 9.12 -23.16 37.71
C SER A 184 8.76 -23.61 36.30
N ARG A 185 9.72 -24.14 35.51
CA ARG A 185 9.43 -24.73 34.20
C ARG A 185 8.43 -25.89 34.28
N LYS A 186 8.64 -26.82 35.23
CA LYS A 186 7.74 -27.97 35.43
C LYS A 186 6.33 -27.57 35.84
N GLU A 187 6.19 -26.63 36.77
CA GLU A 187 4.87 -26.15 37.20
C GLU A 187 4.21 -25.25 36.14
N SER A 188 4.99 -24.49 35.36
CA SER A 188 4.51 -23.72 34.19
C SER A 188 3.87 -24.62 33.13
N ALA A 189 4.51 -25.75 32.82
CA ALA A 189 3.95 -26.75 31.90
C ALA A 189 2.59 -27.28 32.39
N LYS A 190 2.48 -27.62 33.69
CA LYS A 190 1.20 -28.04 34.29
C LYS A 190 0.14 -26.94 34.27
N LEU A 191 0.52 -25.68 34.56
CA LEU A 191 -0.39 -24.53 34.55
C LEU A 191 -0.93 -24.24 33.15
N ILE A 192 -0.11 -24.41 32.10
CA ILE A 192 -0.55 -24.31 30.71
C ILE A 192 -1.48 -25.46 30.34
N LEU A 193 -1.16 -26.71 30.68
CA LEU A 193 -2.05 -27.87 30.46
C LEU A 193 -3.41 -27.70 31.18
N SER A 194 -3.40 -27.12 32.38
CA SER A 194 -4.62 -26.76 33.12
C SER A 194 -5.42 -25.65 32.42
N ASN A 195 -4.78 -24.63 31.87
CA ASN A 195 -5.45 -23.60 31.07
C ASN A 195 -6.06 -24.17 29.77
N ILE A 196 -5.34 -25.05 29.07
CA ILE A 196 -5.86 -25.76 27.88
C ILE A 196 -7.12 -26.56 28.24
N SER A 197 -7.07 -27.30 29.35
CA SER A 197 -8.20 -28.08 29.83
C SER A 197 -9.38 -27.18 30.22
N PHE A 198 -9.14 -26.08 30.92
CA PHE A 198 -10.16 -25.11 31.29
C PHE A 198 -10.84 -24.49 30.06
N GLU A 199 -10.07 -23.99 29.10
CA GLU A 199 -10.63 -23.45 27.85
C GLU A 199 -11.46 -24.50 27.11
N ALA A 200 -11.00 -25.75 27.04
CA ALA A 200 -11.73 -26.86 26.41
C ALA A 200 -13.02 -27.27 27.17
N THR A 201 -13.26 -26.81 28.40
CA THR A 201 -14.58 -26.94 29.06
C THR A 201 -15.58 -25.86 28.64
N LEU A 202 -15.09 -24.72 28.14
CA LEU A 202 -15.91 -23.56 27.76
C LEU A 202 -16.32 -23.62 26.28
N GLU A 203 -15.44 -24.13 25.41
CA GLU A 203 -15.58 -24.04 23.96
C GLU A 203 -15.00 -25.30 23.28
N GLU A 204 -15.61 -25.74 22.17
CA GLU A 204 -15.07 -26.83 21.35
C GLU A 204 -14.11 -26.27 20.27
N PHE A 205 -12.81 -26.36 20.53
CA PHE A 205 -11.78 -25.97 19.57
C PHE A 205 -11.59 -27.03 18.48
N SER A 206 -11.49 -26.58 17.22
CA SER A 206 -11.09 -27.42 16.10
C SER A 206 -9.59 -27.73 16.10
N VAL A 207 -8.77 -26.80 16.59
CA VAL A 207 -7.32 -26.95 16.73
C VAL A 207 -6.84 -26.22 17.99
N VAL A 208 -5.94 -26.83 18.76
CA VAL A 208 -5.21 -26.20 19.87
C VAL A 208 -3.70 -26.23 19.60
N LEU A 209 -3.06 -25.06 19.63
CA LEU A 209 -1.64 -24.86 19.32
C LEU A 209 -0.96 -24.09 20.46
N LEU A 210 0.21 -24.55 20.88
CA LEU A 210 1.08 -23.88 21.84
C LEU A 210 2.48 -23.81 21.25
N ALA A 211 3.07 -22.62 21.20
CA ALA A 211 4.43 -22.46 20.70
C ALA A 211 5.26 -21.54 21.61
N GLY A 212 6.58 -21.69 21.57
CA GLY A 212 7.49 -20.79 22.27
C GLY A 212 8.83 -21.40 22.64
N ASP A 213 9.58 -20.62 23.42
CA ASP A 213 10.83 -21.03 24.05
C ASP A 213 10.55 -21.58 25.45
N PHE A 214 10.86 -22.86 25.65
CA PHE A 214 10.60 -23.60 26.87
C PHE A 214 11.81 -23.66 27.81
N ASN A 215 12.98 -23.16 27.41
CA ASN A 215 14.24 -23.26 28.17
C ASN A 215 14.50 -24.67 28.74
N SER A 216 14.00 -25.70 28.06
CA SER A 216 13.91 -27.10 28.51
C SER A 216 14.16 -27.99 27.31
N SER A 217 15.27 -28.73 27.31
CA SER A 217 15.55 -29.72 26.27
C SER A 217 14.57 -30.89 26.35
N PRO A 218 14.52 -31.80 25.35
CA PRO A 218 13.66 -32.98 25.39
C PRO A 218 13.89 -33.92 26.60
N ASP A 219 15.09 -33.86 27.19
CA ASP A 219 15.47 -34.62 28.39
C ASP A 219 15.14 -33.89 29.71
N ASP A 220 14.77 -32.61 29.67
CA ASP A 220 14.37 -31.82 30.84
C ASP A 220 12.84 -31.94 31.09
N GLY A 221 12.48 -31.84 32.37
CA GLY A 221 11.20 -32.32 32.86
C GLY A 221 9.99 -31.47 32.49
N ALA A 222 10.17 -30.24 31.99
CA ALA A 222 9.04 -29.45 31.51
C ALA A 222 8.56 -29.93 30.13
N TYR A 223 9.50 -30.24 29.21
CA TYR A 223 9.17 -30.93 27.97
C TYR A 223 8.55 -32.32 28.23
N GLN A 224 9.09 -33.08 29.20
CA GLN A 224 8.52 -34.37 29.58
C GLN A 224 7.08 -34.26 30.12
N VAL A 225 6.77 -33.22 30.92
CA VAL A 225 5.38 -32.94 31.35
C VAL A 225 4.50 -32.60 30.15
N MET A 226 4.97 -31.77 29.22
CA MET A 226 4.21 -31.41 28.01
C MET A 226 3.93 -32.60 27.09
N THR A 227 4.83 -33.58 27.02
CA THR A 227 4.77 -34.72 26.08
C THR A 227 4.43 -36.08 26.70
N ALA A 228 4.19 -36.12 28.01
CA ALA A 228 3.85 -37.35 28.74
C ALA A 228 2.71 -38.14 28.06
N PRO A 229 2.66 -39.48 28.19
CA PRO A 229 1.59 -40.30 27.59
C PRO A 229 0.18 -39.77 27.89
N GLU A 230 -0.05 -39.36 29.14
CA GLU A 230 -1.28 -38.77 29.68
C GLU A 230 -1.49 -37.28 29.34
N SER A 231 -0.46 -36.57 28.86
CA SER A 231 -0.62 -35.18 28.41
C SER A 231 -1.56 -35.10 27.22
N ALA A 232 -2.39 -34.07 27.17
CA ALA A 232 -3.24 -33.79 26.01
C ALA A 232 -2.44 -33.31 24.79
N MET A 233 -1.16 -32.93 24.95
CA MET A 233 -0.33 -32.31 23.91
C MET A 233 0.74 -33.26 23.35
N GLU A 234 1.14 -33.05 22.09
CA GLU A 234 2.25 -33.71 21.41
C GLU A 234 3.18 -32.71 20.73
N ASP A 235 4.48 -33.02 20.61
CA ASP A 235 5.45 -32.21 19.88
C ASP A 235 5.34 -32.47 18.37
N ILE A 236 4.87 -31.48 17.62
CA ILE A 236 4.65 -31.59 16.19
C ILE A 236 5.97 -31.86 15.44
N GLY A 237 7.07 -31.31 15.94
CA GLY A 237 8.41 -31.54 15.42
C GLY A 237 8.90 -32.98 15.60
N VAL A 238 8.27 -33.77 16.49
CA VAL A 238 8.50 -35.22 16.60
C VAL A 238 7.47 -36.03 15.80
N SER A 239 6.19 -35.64 15.82
CA SER A 239 5.11 -36.31 15.08
C SER A 239 5.33 -36.36 13.56
N ILE A 240 6.01 -35.38 12.99
CA ILE A 240 6.28 -35.31 11.53
C ILE A 240 7.44 -36.25 11.14
N PRO A 241 7.30 -37.11 10.11
CA PRO A 241 8.39 -37.99 9.66
C PRO A 241 9.65 -37.21 9.23
N LYS A 242 10.85 -37.72 9.53
CA LYS A 242 12.13 -37.02 9.21
C LYS A 242 12.25 -36.57 7.75
N GLY A 243 11.73 -37.35 6.79
CA GLY A 243 11.74 -36.99 5.36
C GLY A 243 10.80 -35.84 4.94
N ARG A 244 10.01 -35.29 5.87
CA ARG A 244 9.17 -34.08 5.70
C ARG A 244 9.65 -32.92 6.60
N ARG A 245 10.85 -33.03 7.17
CA ARG A 245 11.51 -31.97 7.96
C ARG A 245 12.58 -31.28 7.12
N TYR A 246 12.78 -29.98 7.33
CA TYR A 246 13.75 -29.16 6.60
C TYR A 246 14.63 -28.32 7.53
N GLY A 247 15.85 -27.99 7.09
CA GLY A 247 16.79 -27.15 7.83
C GLY A 247 17.51 -27.87 8.98
N ASN A 248 17.59 -27.20 10.13
CA ASN A 248 18.37 -27.61 11.30
C ASN A 248 17.60 -28.56 12.25
N GLU A 249 18.29 -29.10 13.27
CA GLU A 249 17.65 -29.80 14.41
C GLU A 249 17.71 -28.99 15.72
N MET A 250 18.81 -28.27 15.98
CA MET A 250 18.96 -27.39 17.17
C MET A 250 18.39 -25.99 16.89
N THR A 251 17.70 -25.43 17.88
CA THR A 251 16.98 -24.16 17.78
C THR A 251 17.75 -23.01 18.45
N PHE A 252 18.36 -23.24 19.61
CA PHE A 252 19.29 -22.33 20.27
C PHE A 252 20.73 -22.51 19.74
N THR A 253 21.42 -21.41 19.47
CA THR A 253 22.78 -21.37 18.93
C THR A 253 23.71 -20.34 19.58
N SER A 254 23.23 -19.49 20.50
CA SER A 254 24.04 -18.49 21.21
C SER A 254 24.93 -17.60 20.32
N PHE A 255 24.44 -17.16 19.15
CA PHE A 255 25.25 -16.40 18.17
C PHE A 255 26.58 -17.10 17.72
N GLY A 256 26.72 -18.41 17.95
CA GLY A 256 27.95 -19.16 17.68
C GLY A 256 29.01 -19.09 18.78
N HIS A 257 28.68 -18.59 19.98
CA HIS A 257 29.60 -18.52 21.11
C HIS A 257 30.03 -19.93 21.58
N VAL A 258 31.35 -20.17 21.63
CA VAL A 258 31.94 -21.51 21.81
C VAL A 258 31.60 -22.21 23.13
N ASP A 259 31.38 -21.44 24.21
CA ASP A 259 31.07 -22.01 25.53
C ASP A 259 29.60 -22.44 25.71
N ASN A 260 28.71 -22.06 24.78
CA ASN A 260 27.29 -22.39 24.88
C ASN A 260 26.93 -23.56 23.97
N THR A 261 26.36 -24.61 24.57
CA THR A 261 25.97 -25.83 23.84
C THR A 261 24.66 -25.61 23.07
N PRO A 262 24.63 -25.79 21.73
CA PRO A 262 23.40 -25.70 20.96
C PRO A 262 22.37 -26.73 21.43
N ALA A 263 21.11 -26.32 21.54
CA ALA A 263 20.03 -27.15 22.05
C ALA A 263 18.74 -26.95 21.26
N ARG A 264 17.82 -27.93 21.34
CA ARG A 264 16.42 -27.73 20.92
C ARG A 264 15.60 -27.40 22.17
N ILE A 265 15.21 -26.13 22.29
CA ILE A 265 14.41 -25.59 23.40
C ILE A 265 13.18 -24.80 22.93
N ASP A 266 13.06 -24.56 21.62
CA ASP A 266 11.89 -23.96 20.98
C ASP A 266 11.02 -25.07 20.37
N PHE A 267 9.71 -25.01 20.63
CA PHE A 267 8.79 -26.09 20.25
C PHE A 267 7.44 -25.54 19.74
N ILE A 268 6.77 -26.36 18.93
CA ILE A 268 5.35 -26.19 18.57
C ILE A 268 4.63 -27.47 18.97
N PHE A 269 3.66 -27.35 19.86
CA PHE A 269 2.82 -28.43 20.35
C PHE A 269 1.39 -28.30 19.83
N SER A 270 0.76 -29.45 19.52
CA SER A 270 -0.66 -29.57 19.19
C SER A 270 -1.37 -30.47 20.20
N ARG A 271 -2.70 -30.43 20.26
CA ARG A 271 -3.49 -31.36 21.08
C ARG A 271 -3.69 -32.69 20.35
N LYS A 272 -3.29 -33.81 20.97
CA LYS A 272 -3.33 -35.19 20.41
C LYS A 272 -4.69 -35.64 19.86
N SER A 273 -5.80 -35.06 20.35
CA SER A 273 -7.15 -35.37 19.85
C SER A 273 -7.47 -34.71 18.51
N ASP A 274 -6.67 -33.73 18.09
CA ASP A 274 -6.90 -32.98 16.86
C ASP A 274 -6.35 -33.81 15.70
N HIS A 275 -7.21 -34.20 14.77
CA HIS A 275 -6.83 -34.99 13.61
C HIS A 275 -6.16 -34.11 12.54
N LEU A 276 -4.95 -33.63 12.86
CA LEU A 276 -4.15 -32.76 12.01
C LEU A 276 -3.33 -33.58 11.00
N GLU A 277 -3.39 -33.22 9.72
CA GLU A 277 -2.41 -33.66 8.73
C GLU A 277 -1.32 -32.59 8.57
N TYR A 278 -0.14 -32.92 9.09
CA TYR A 278 1.02 -32.03 9.02
C TYR A 278 1.68 -32.08 7.64
N ALA A 279 1.89 -30.91 7.02
CA ALA A 279 2.52 -30.79 5.71
C ALA A 279 4.05 -30.91 5.80
N THR A 280 4.65 -30.06 6.62
CA THR A 280 6.10 -29.86 6.77
C THR A 280 6.43 -29.29 8.16
N TYR A 281 7.67 -29.48 8.59
CA TYR A 281 8.29 -28.79 9.73
C TYR A 281 9.68 -28.28 9.33
N ALA A 282 10.04 -27.08 9.74
CA ALA A 282 11.35 -26.52 9.45
C ALA A 282 11.97 -25.85 10.69
N VAL A 283 13.29 -25.99 10.86
CA VAL A 283 14.08 -25.11 11.72
C VAL A 283 15.01 -24.31 10.83
N LEU A 284 14.75 -23.01 10.69
CA LEU A 284 15.41 -22.18 9.68
C LEU A 284 16.88 -21.90 10.05
N THR A 285 17.63 -21.29 9.13
CA THR A 285 18.94 -20.72 9.47
C THR A 285 18.74 -19.33 10.04
N ASN A 286 19.38 -19.05 11.17
CA ASN A 286 19.41 -17.74 11.81
C ASN A 286 20.68 -16.95 11.45
N ARG A 287 21.55 -17.48 10.58
CA ARG A 287 22.79 -16.83 10.13
C ARG A 287 22.79 -16.62 8.62
N PHE A 288 23.25 -15.45 8.19
CA PHE A 288 23.31 -14.99 6.81
C PHE A 288 24.75 -15.02 6.26
N ASP A 289 24.92 -14.85 4.94
CA ASP A 289 26.21 -14.98 4.24
C ASP A 289 27.24 -13.91 4.63
N ASP A 290 26.77 -12.76 5.13
CA ASP A 290 27.59 -11.70 5.73
C ASP A 290 28.13 -12.07 7.14
N GLY A 291 27.73 -13.24 7.65
CA GLY A 291 28.12 -13.77 8.94
C GLY A 291 27.23 -13.31 10.10
N VAL A 292 26.31 -12.35 9.89
CA VAL A 292 25.40 -11.80 10.89
C VAL A 292 24.29 -12.80 11.22
N TYR A 293 23.85 -12.78 12.48
CA TYR A 293 22.72 -13.57 12.95
C TYR A 293 21.45 -12.70 13.15
N SER A 294 20.27 -13.23 12.82
CA SER A 294 18.97 -12.58 13.15
C SER A 294 18.66 -12.66 14.65
N SER A 295 19.01 -13.78 15.29
CA SER A 295 18.82 -14.06 16.73
C SER A 295 19.80 -15.15 17.17
N ASP A 296 20.00 -15.34 18.46
CA ASP A 296 20.68 -16.51 19.03
C ASP A 296 19.82 -17.77 18.97
N HIS A 297 18.52 -17.65 18.69
CA HIS A 297 17.63 -18.74 18.34
C HIS A 297 17.35 -18.78 16.82
N ARG A 298 16.71 -19.88 16.38
CA ARG A 298 16.20 -20.12 15.01
C ARG A 298 14.69 -20.22 15.03
N ALA A 299 14.05 -19.65 14.02
CA ALA A 299 12.61 -19.86 13.83
C ALA A 299 12.30 -21.34 13.59
N CYS A 300 11.26 -21.83 14.25
CA CYS A 300 10.60 -23.09 13.93
C CYS A 300 9.29 -22.79 13.20
N GLU A 301 9.07 -23.39 12.03
CA GLU A 301 7.84 -23.29 11.26
C GLU A 301 7.18 -24.65 11.12
N GLN A 302 5.85 -24.70 11.21
CA GLN A 302 5.04 -25.82 10.77
C GLN A 302 3.87 -25.35 9.89
N SER A 303 3.61 -26.09 8.82
CA SER A 303 2.43 -25.95 7.95
C SER A 303 1.59 -27.23 8.00
N SER A 304 0.26 -27.13 7.98
CA SER A 304 -0.66 -28.27 7.83
C SER A 304 -1.29 -28.26 6.44
N ASN A 305 -1.55 -29.43 5.86
CA ASN A 305 -2.42 -29.56 4.69
C ASN A 305 -3.72 -30.22 5.17
N ASP A 306 -4.86 -29.59 4.92
CA ASP A 306 -6.21 -30.06 5.23
C ASP A 306 -6.48 -30.43 6.72
N CYS A 307 -6.85 -29.45 7.56
CA CYS A 307 -7.54 -29.76 8.84
C CYS A 307 -8.97 -30.28 8.61
N VAL A 308 -9.09 -31.57 8.28
CA VAL A 308 -10.38 -32.26 8.09
C VAL A 308 -11.08 -32.54 9.43
N VAL A 309 -11.76 -31.52 9.96
CA VAL A 309 -12.65 -31.65 11.12
C VAL A 309 -13.85 -32.53 10.73
N ARG A 310 -13.93 -33.74 11.30
CA ARG A 310 -15.02 -34.71 11.07
C ARG A 310 -15.91 -34.83 12.29
N SER A 311 -17.20 -34.57 12.12
CA SER A 311 -18.19 -34.59 13.22
C SER A 311 -18.70 -35.98 13.66
N LYS A 312 -18.34 -37.09 12.98
CA LYS A 312 -18.55 -38.48 13.45
C LYS A 312 -17.82 -39.54 12.62
N ALA A 313 -17.39 -40.62 13.27
CA ALA A 313 -16.85 -41.81 12.60
C ALA A 313 -17.95 -42.62 11.88
N ARG A 314 -17.66 -43.09 10.66
CA ARG A 314 -18.43 -44.14 9.96
C ARG A 314 -17.50 -45.19 9.34
N PRO A 315 -17.88 -46.48 9.34
CA PRO A 315 -16.97 -47.56 8.97
C PRO A 315 -16.72 -47.61 7.47
N MET A 316 -15.48 -47.99 7.14
CA MET A 316 -14.94 -48.12 5.78
C MET A 316 -15.76 -49.12 4.96
N ARG A 317 -16.35 -48.66 3.84
CA ARG A 317 -16.97 -49.53 2.83
C ARG A 317 -16.20 -49.40 1.52
N THR A 318 -15.38 -50.40 1.24
CA THR A 318 -14.65 -50.52 -0.03
C THR A 318 -15.62 -50.63 -1.21
N ARG A 319 -15.41 -49.84 -2.27
CA ARG A 319 -15.94 -50.19 -3.60
C ARG A 319 -15.10 -49.62 -4.74
N ASN A 320 -14.78 -50.53 -5.67
CA ASN A 320 -13.95 -50.32 -6.85
C ASN A 320 -14.34 -49.11 -7.71
N THR A 321 -13.31 -48.45 -8.21
CA THR A 321 -13.36 -47.54 -9.35
C THR A 321 -13.93 -48.22 -10.60
N LYS A 322 -14.85 -47.54 -11.29
CA LYS A 322 -15.05 -47.69 -12.73
C LYS A 322 -15.03 -46.31 -13.38
N SER A 323 -14.19 -46.18 -14.41
CA SER A 323 -14.13 -45.01 -15.27
C SER A 323 -15.45 -44.80 -16.02
N SER A 324 -15.86 -43.53 -16.13
CA SER A 324 -16.80 -43.07 -17.14
C SER A 324 -16.42 -41.65 -17.53
N THR A 325 -15.67 -41.53 -18.63
CA THR A 325 -15.59 -40.29 -19.40
C THR A 325 -16.95 -39.98 -20.00
N ASN A 326 -17.37 -38.71 -20.00
CA ASN A 326 -18.54 -38.28 -20.76
C ASN A 326 -18.33 -36.86 -21.31
N PRO A 327 -17.87 -36.72 -22.58
CA PRO A 327 -17.47 -35.44 -23.15
C PRO A 327 -18.68 -34.70 -23.75
N ASN A 328 -19.57 -34.16 -22.91
CA ASN A 328 -20.68 -33.31 -23.37
C ASN A 328 -21.28 -32.41 -22.27
N LYS A 329 -20.49 -31.41 -21.80
CA LYS A 329 -21.03 -30.19 -21.19
C LYS A 329 -20.41 -28.98 -21.86
N LYS A 330 -21.17 -28.34 -22.76
CA LYS A 330 -20.84 -27.01 -23.26
C LYS A 330 -20.88 -26.02 -22.09
N HIS A 331 -19.89 -25.14 -22.01
CA HIS A 331 -20.00 -23.93 -21.20
C HIS A 331 -21.08 -23.02 -21.80
N SER A 332 -21.97 -22.50 -20.96
CA SER A 332 -22.90 -21.44 -21.37
C SER A 332 -22.12 -20.13 -21.61
N PRO A 333 -22.40 -19.38 -22.69
CA PRO A 333 -21.86 -18.04 -22.87
C PRO A 333 -22.43 -17.08 -21.82
N ILE A 334 -21.73 -15.96 -21.60
CA ILE A 334 -22.08 -14.92 -20.60
C ILE A 334 -23.32 -14.11 -21.02
N PHE A 335 -23.73 -14.19 -22.28
CA PHE A 335 -24.75 -13.35 -22.89
C PHE A 335 -25.89 -14.21 -23.44
N ASP A 336 -27.12 -13.89 -23.02
CA ASP A 336 -28.37 -14.47 -23.54
C ASP A 336 -28.87 -13.59 -24.69
N ASP A 337 -29.47 -14.20 -25.72
CA ASP A 337 -29.68 -13.57 -27.04
C ASP A 337 -30.93 -12.67 -27.11
N SER A 338 -31.40 -12.16 -25.95
CA SER A 338 -32.48 -11.18 -25.87
C SER A 338 -32.22 -10.13 -24.79
N GLU A 339 -31.91 -8.90 -25.25
CA GLU A 339 -31.67 -7.67 -24.48
C GLU A 339 -30.43 -7.68 -23.55
N PHE A 340 -29.43 -6.85 -23.91
CA PHE A 340 -28.21 -6.67 -23.11
C PHE A 340 -28.56 -6.23 -21.67
N SER A 341 -28.01 -6.91 -20.68
CA SER A 341 -28.01 -6.44 -19.30
C SER A 341 -26.86 -7.04 -18.49
N ILE A 342 -26.34 -6.26 -17.53
CA ILE A 342 -25.36 -6.73 -16.55
C ILE A 342 -26.05 -6.79 -15.18
N ASN A 343 -26.05 -7.96 -14.56
CA ASN A 343 -26.52 -8.15 -13.19
C ASN A 343 -25.33 -8.00 -12.22
N LEU A 344 -25.34 -6.94 -11.42
CA LEU A 344 -24.27 -6.64 -10.47
C LEU A 344 -24.57 -7.26 -9.12
N PRO A 345 -23.63 -8.00 -8.51
CA PRO A 345 -23.84 -8.58 -7.19
C PRO A 345 -24.01 -7.48 -6.13
N PRO A 346 -24.61 -7.81 -4.97
CA PRO A 346 -24.51 -6.93 -3.82
C PRO A 346 -23.04 -6.83 -3.39
N VAL A 347 -22.57 -5.61 -3.15
CA VAL A 347 -21.18 -5.32 -2.76
C VAL A 347 -21.19 -4.46 -1.51
N SER A 348 -20.37 -4.81 -0.52
CA SER A 348 -20.06 -3.90 0.59
C SER A 348 -19.09 -2.84 0.08
N PRO A 349 -19.47 -1.55 0.02
CA PRO A 349 -18.57 -0.51 -0.45
C PRO A 349 -17.37 -0.39 0.50
N PRO A 350 -16.16 -0.08 -0.02
CA PRO A 350 -15.02 0.24 0.83
C PRO A 350 -15.35 1.44 1.72
N ASP A 351 -14.89 1.42 2.98
CA ASP A 351 -15.06 2.55 3.91
C ASP A 351 -14.05 3.67 3.61
N THR A 352 -14.27 4.31 2.46
CA THR A 352 -13.54 5.49 1.99
C THR A 352 -13.67 6.68 2.94
N GLN A 353 -14.66 6.70 3.85
CA GLN A 353 -14.82 7.75 4.85
C GLN A 353 -13.69 7.69 5.88
N LYS A 354 -13.34 6.48 6.37
CA LYS A 354 -12.20 6.24 7.27
C LYS A 354 -10.87 6.65 6.63
N ASP A 355 -10.70 6.40 5.34
CA ASP A 355 -9.50 6.76 4.60
C ASP A 355 -9.41 8.26 4.29
N LEU A 356 -10.53 8.89 3.91
CA LEU A 356 -10.64 10.34 3.73
C LEU A 356 -10.37 11.09 5.05
N LEU A 357 -10.89 10.59 6.18
CA LEU A 357 -10.63 11.14 7.52
C LEU A 357 -9.15 11.02 7.91
N ALA A 358 -8.50 9.90 7.58
CA ALA A 358 -7.07 9.71 7.83
C ALA A 358 -6.20 10.64 6.95
N LEU A 359 -6.53 10.76 5.66
CA LEU A 359 -5.90 11.69 4.72
C LEU A 359 -6.03 13.15 5.20
N HIS A 360 -7.24 13.56 5.60
CA HIS A 360 -7.50 14.90 6.13
C HIS A 360 -6.78 15.17 7.45
N ARG A 361 -6.72 14.19 8.36
CA ARG A 361 -5.97 14.30 9.62
C ARG A 361 -4.47 14.44 9.37
N ARG A 362 -3.90 13.60 8.51
CA ARG A 362 -2.47 13.67 8.14
C ARG A 362 -2.10 15.01 7.50
N HIS A 363 -3.00 15.55 6.67
CA HIS A 363 -2.91 16.92 6.16
C HIS A 363 -2.85 17.96 7.29
N LYS A 364 -3.78 17.88 8.25
CA LYS A 364 -3.82 18.80 9.40
C LYS A 364 -2.58 18.75 10.27
N GLU A 365 -2.13 17.54 10.60
CA GLU A 365 -0.89 17.27 11.34
C GLU A 365 0.32 17.86 10.61
N PHE A 366 0.47 17.56 9.30
CA PHE A 366 1.58 18.03 8.49
C PHE A 366 1.65 19.56 8.36
N PHE A 367 0.51 20.22 8.19
CA PHE A 367 0.46 21.67 8.05
C PHE A 367 0.34 22.44 9.38
N GLY A 368 0.30 21.75 10.53
CA GLY A 368 0.14 22.38 11.85
C GLY A 368 -1.16 23.18 11.96
N GLU A 369 -2.28 22.57 11.54
CA GLU A 369 -3.61 23.19 11.52
C GLU A 369 -4.30 23.19 12.88
N ASP A 370 -3.94 22.23 13.74
CA ASP A 370 -4.39 22.11 15.11
C ASP A 370 -3.22 22.53 16.03
N GLY A 371 -3.51 23.16 17.17
CA GLY A 371 -2.50 23.60 18.14
C GLY A 371 -1.74 22.44 18.80
N PRO A 372 -0.77 22.72 19.69
CA PRO A 372 -0.03 21.66 20.37
C PRO A 372 -1.01 20.71 21.08
N PRO A 373 -0.75 19.40 21.09
CA PRO A 373 -1.74 18.40 21.45
C PRO A 373 -2.12 18.51 22.94
N GLU A 374 -3.19 19.25 23.20
CA GLU A 374 -4.00 19.03 24.39
C GLU A 374 -4.57 17.61 24.32
N THR A 375 -4.60 16.98 25.49
CA THR A 375 -5.05 15.62 25.79
C THR A 375 -6.54 15.39 25.52
N ARG A 376 -6.96 15.56 24.26
CA ARG A 376 -8.24 15.06 23.76
C ARG A 376 -8.11 13.56 23.55
N ARG A 377 -8.78 12.82 24.43
CA ARG A 377 -8.78 11.35 24.47
C ARG A 377 -9.14 10.79 23.10
N ILE A 378 -8.36 9.82 22.62
CA ILE A 378 -8.79 8.93 21.53
C ILE A 378 -9.76 7.91 22.14
N HIS A 379 -10.95 8.38 22.53
CA HIS A 379 -12.07 7.55 22.99
C HIS A 379 -13.39 7.86 22.28
N ASP A 380 -13.49 8.97 21.54
CA ASP A 380 -14.74 9.41 20.90
C ASP A 380 -14.77 9.19 19.37
N ILE A 381 -14.11 8.12 18.88
CA ILE A 381 -14.30 7.62 17.49
C ILE A 381 -14.79 6.15 17.48
N GLU A 382 -14.84 5.47 18.63
CA GLU A 382 -15.45 4.14 18.78
C GLU A 382 -16.96 4.19 19.04
N GLN A 383 -17.70 5.10 18.38
CA GLN A 383 -19.16 5.08 18.47
C GLN A 383 -19.91 5.69 17.27
N VAL A 384 -19.45 5.38 16.06
CA VAL A 384 -20.33 5.39 14.88
C VAL A 384 -20.33 4.00 14.25
N GLN A 385 -21.15 3.10 14.82
CA GLN A 385 -21.68 1.95 14.09
C GLN A 385 -22.64 2.43 13.00
N ALA A 386 -22.12 3.16 12.00
CA ALA A 386 -22.86 3.39 10.77
C ALA A 386 -22.85 2.08 10.00
N ALA A 387 -23.98 1.38 10.05
CA ALA A 387 -24.20 0.10 9.38
C ALA A 387 -23.53 0.06 8.00
N SER A 388 -22.89 -1.06 7.68
CA SER A 388 -22.47 -1.33 6.31
C SER A 388 -23.73 -1.47 5.48
N SER A 389 -24.11 -0.37 4.84
CA SER A 389 -25.16 -0.35 3.83
C SER A 389 -24.61 -1.09 2.62
N LEU A 390 -24.88 -2.40 2.55
CA LEU A 390 -24.71 -3.20 1.34
C LEU A 390 -25.32 -2.41 0.17
N ILE A 391 -24.52 -2.21 -0.88
CA ILE A 391 -25.09 -1.73 -2.15
C ILE A 391 -25.90 -2.90 -2.69
N GLU A 392 -27.22 -2.72 -2.80
CA GLU A 392 -28.12 -3.77 -3.25
C GLU A 392 -27.84 -4.19 -4.70
N GLN A 393 -28.29 -5.39 -5.06
CA GLN A 393 -28.15 -5.92 -6.42
C GLN A 393 -28.80 -4.97 -7.44
N ARG A 394 -28.01 -4.47 -8.39
CA ARG A 394 -28.46 -3.57 -9.47
C ARG A 394 -28.35 -4.27 -10.83
N ARG A 395 -29.31 -4.04 -11.71
CA ARG A 395 -29.25 -4.45 -13.12
C ARG A 395 -28.98 -3.21 -13.97
N ILE A 396 -27.90 -3.23 -14.75
CA ILE A 396 -27.64 -2.26 -15.82
C ILE A 396 -28.43 -2.72 -17.04
N SER A 397 -29.34 -1.88 -17.54
CA SER A 397 -30.04 -2.09 -18.81
C SER A 397 -29.17 -1.65 -19.99
N LEU A 398 -29.55 -2.04 -21.21
CA LEU A 398 -28.93 -1.52 -22.43
C LEU A 398 -28.90 0.02 -22.46
N ARG A 399 -30.00 0.67 -22.04
CA ARG A 399 -30.08 2.14 -21.99
C ARG A 399 -29.04 2.74 -21.04
N ASP A 400 -28.93 2.21 -19.82
CA ASP A 400 -27.94 2.69 -18.84
C ASP A 400 -26.50 2.53 -19.38
N GLY A 401 -26.24 1.42 -20.08
CA GLY A 401 -24.97 1.17 -20.74
C GLY A 401 -24.64 2.19 -21.84
N GLU A 402 -25.60 2.54 -22.69
CA GLU A 402 -25.41 3.53 -23.77
C GLU A 402 -25.25 4.96 -23.21
N GLU A 403 -25.92 5.31 -22.11
CA GLU A 403 -25.73 6.58 -21.40
C GLU A 403 -24.32 6.67 -20.77
N LEU A 404 -23.81 5.57 -20.21
CA LEU A 404 -22.43 5.47 -19.71
C LEU A 404 -21.39 5.51 -20.85
N LEU A 405 -21.61 4.79 -21.96
CA LEU A 405 -20.73 4.82 -23.14
C LEU A 405 -20.67 6.23 -23.75
N SER A 406 -21.81 6.92 -23.81
CA SER A 406 -21.88 8.32 -24.26
C SER A 406 -21.13 9.27 -23.30
N SER A 407 -21.19 9.02 -22.00
CA SER A 407 -20.42 9.76 -20.99
C SER A 407 -18.91 9.51 -21.15
N PHE A 408 -18.49 8.27 -21.40
CA PHE A 408 -17.09 7.91 -21.62
C PHE A 408 -16.50 8.61 -22.86
N ARG A 409 -17.28 8.77 -23.95
CA ARG A 409 -16.84 9.48 -25.16
C ARG A 409 -16.40 10.92 -24.90
N LEU A 410 -16.90 11.57 -23.85
CA LEU A 410 -16.45 12.91 -23.43
C LEU A 410 -15.11 12.89 -22.68
N MET A 411 -14.75 11.76 -22.07
CA MET A 411 -13.51 11.56 -21.32
C MET A 411 -12.38 11.06 -22.23
N ALA A 412 -12.71 10.17 -23.18
CA ALA A 412 -11.78 9.47 -24.08
C ALA A 412 -10.71 10.35 -24.76
N PRO A 413 -10.98 11.61 -25.19
CA PRO A 413 -9.94 12.46 -25.77
C PRO A 413 -8.71 12.68 -24.88
N CYS A 414 -8.85 12.64 -23.55
CA CYS A 414 -7.71 12.79 -22.63
C CYS A 414 -6.78 11.56 -22.58
N PHE A 415 -7.16 10.45 -23.23
CA PHE A 415 -6.39 9.21 -23.32
C PHE A 415 -6.51 8.55 -24.71
N PRO A 416 -5.97 9.16 -25.78
CA PRO A 416 -6.19 8.76 -27.17
C PRO A 416 -5.58 7.39 -27.58
N PHE A 417 -4.92 6.68 -26.66
CA PHE A 417 -4.37 5.35 -26.91
C PHE A 417 -5.45 4.28 -27.09
N VAL A 418 -6.61 4.45 -26.45
CA VAL A 418 -7.76 3.53 -26.57
C VAL A 418 -8.91 4.28 -27.22
N GLN A 419 -9.08 4.07 -28.52
CA GLN A 419 -10.12 4.72 -29.31
C GLN A 419 -11.33 3.82 -29.49
N ILE A 420 -12.51 4.43 -29.35
CA ILE A 420 -13.82 3.78 -29.52
C ILE A 420 -14.50 4.43 -30.72
N ALA A 421 -14.95 3.63 -31.69
CA ALA A 421 -15.60 4.14 -32.88
C ALA A 421 -16.88 4.93 -32.53
N GLN A 422 -17.21 5.96 -33.32
CA GLN A 422 -18.37 6.82 -33.05
C GLN A 422 -19.71 6.08 -33.21
N ASP A 423 -19.75 5.07 -34.07
CA ASP A 423 -20.88 4.16 -34.31
C ASP A 423 -20.89 2.92 -33.40
N ALA A 424 -19.85 2.72 -32.59
CA ALA A 424 -19.83 1.62 -31.62
C ALA A 424 -21.00 1.73 -30.63
N THR A 425 -21.64 0.61 -30.35
CA THR A 425 -22.75 0.49 -29.41
C THR A 425 -22.38 -0.51 -28.32
N VAL A 426 -23.11 -0.50 -27.21
CA VAL A 426 -22.94 -1.49 -26.15
C VAL A 426 -23.09 -2.93 -26.68
N PRO A 427 -24.08 -3.28 -27.54
CA PRO A 427 -24.19 -4.62 -28.12
C PRO A 427 -23.09 -4.98 -29.13
N SER A 428 -22.44 -4.01 -29.80
CA SER A 428 -21.30 -4.30 -30.66
C SER A 428 -20.05 -4.55 -29.81
N LEU A 429 -19.77 -3.68 -28.84
CA LEU A 429 -18.64 -3.82 -27.92
C LEU A 429 -18.75 -5.06 -27.03
N SER A 430 -19.95 -5.46 -26.59
CA SER A 430 -20.14 -6.69 -25.80
C SER A 430 -19.80 -7.96 -26.59
N LYS A 431 -19.80 -7.89 -27.93
CA LYS A 431 -19.43 -9.00 -28.82
C LYS A 431 -17.96 -8.94 -29.22
N SER A 432 -17.41 -7.75 -29.52
CA SER A 432 -16.03 -7.60 -30.00
C SER A 432 -14.98 -7.47 -28.90
N SER A 433 -15.33 -6.80 -27.79
CA SER A 433 -14.37 -6.31 -26.78
C SER A 433 -15.05 -6.20 -25.40
N PRO A 434 -15.56 -7.31 -24.83
CA PRO A 434 -16.36 -7.28 -23.61
C PRO A 434 -15.59 -6.82 -22.38
N PHE A 435 -14.27 -7.02 -22.30
CA PHE A 435 -13.47 -6.54 -21.17
C PHE A 435 -13.20 -5.04 -21.26
N LEU A 436 -12.91 -4.53 -22.45
CA LEU A 436 -12.85 -3.10 -22.73
C LEU A 436 -14.18 -2.40 -22.42
N LEU A 437 -15.32 -3.00 -22.82
CA LEU A 437 -16.65 -2.48 -22.46
C LEU A 437 -16.82 -2.38 -20.93
N LEU A 438 -16.43 -3.41 -20.19
CA LEU A 438 -16.53 -3.39 -18.72
C LEU A 438 -15.65 -2.27 -18.10
N ALA A 439 -14.45 -2.03 -18.64
CA ALA A 439 -13.59 -0.92 -18.22
C ALA A 439 -14.20 0.46 -18.51
N ILE A 440 -14.81 0.62 -19.69
CA ILE A 440 -15.50 1.83 -20.13
C ILE A 440 -16.66 2.17 -19.19
N LEU A 441 -17.55 1.20 -18.93
CA LEU A 441 -18.70 1.38 -18.04
C LEU A 441 -18.24 1.67 -16.60
N THR A 442 -17.19 0.98 -16.13
CA THR A 442 -16.57 1.25 -14.82
C THR A 442 -16.08 2.70 -14.74
N SER A 443 -15.26 3.15 -15.69
CA SER A 443 -14.67 4.49 -15.66
C SER A 443 -15.72 5.60 -15.79
N ALA A 444 -16.74 5.40 -16.65
CA ALA A 444 -17.85 6.34 -16.81
C ALA A 444 -18.75 6.45 -15.56
N SER A 445 -18.87 5.37 -14.77
CA SER A 445 -19.73 5.33 -13.60
C SER A 445 -19.21 6.12 -12.39
N ILE A 446 -18.00 6.71 -12.45
CA ILE A 446 -17.35 7.44 -11.34
C ILE A 446 -18.19 8.57 -10.71
N LYS A 447 -19.20 9.10 -11.43
CA LYS A 447 -20.15 10.11 -10.91
C LYS A 447 -21.25 9.54 -10.00
N ASP A 448 -21.47 8.22 -10.04
CA ASP A 448 -22.40 7.42 -9.23
C ASP A 448 -21.56 6.45 -8.37
N PRO A 449 -21.06 6.85 -7.19
CA PRO A 449 -20.12 6.04 -6.42
C PRO A 449 -20.63 4.63 -6.04
N PRO A 450 -21.92 4.41 -5.71
CA PRO A 450 -22.47 3.06 -5.56
C PRO A 450 -22.34 2.20 -6.82
N LEU A 451 -22.68 2.74 -8.00
CA LEU A 451 -22.52 2.03 -9.27
C LEU A 451 -21.05 1.74 -9.57
N TYR A 452 -20.18 2.73 -9.35
CA TYR A 452 -18.74 2.59 -9.51
C TYR A 452 -18.20 1.42 -8.70
N HIS A 453 -18.50 1.33 -7.40
CA HIS A 453 -18.02 0.25 -6.55
C HIS A 453 -18.49 -1.15 -7.00
N GLN A 454 -19.70 -1.27 -7.57
CA GLN A 454 -20.19 -2.52 -8.14
C GLN A 454 -19.53 -2.86 -9.48
N MET A 455 -19.35 -1.88 -10.36
CA MET A 455 -18.63 -2.05 -11.65
C MET A 455 -17.17 -2.43 -11.43
N ASP A 456 -16.51 -1.73 -10.52
CA ASP A 456 -15.12 -1.90 -10.11
C ASP A 456 -14.87 -3.28 -9.45
N HIS A 457 -15.82 -3.75 -8.63
CA HIS A 457 -15.82 -5.14 -8.14
C HIS A 457 -15.89 -6.16 -9.29
N GLU A 458 -16.81 -6.00 -10.24
CA GLU A 458 -16.93 -6.92 -11.37
C GLU A 458 -15.73 -6.87 -12.32
N PHE A 459 -15.19 -5.69 -12.61
CA PHE A 459 -13.97 -5.54 -13.39
C PHE A 459 -12.81 -6.32 -12.78
N ARG A 460 -12.56 -6.14 -11.47
CA ARG A 460 -11.51 -6.88 -10.75
C ARG A 460 -11.78 -8.38 -10.70
N ARG A 461 -13.05 -8.81 -10.54
CA ARG A 461 -13.42 -10.23 -10.55
C ARG A 461 -13.14 -10.87 -11.91
N VAL A 462 -13.46 -10.21 -13.02
CA VAL A 462 -13.18 -10.71 -14.38
C VAL A 462 -11.67 -10.69 -14.66
N LEU A 463 -10.96 -9.61 -14.31
CA LEU A 463 -9.50 -9.52 -14.46
C LEU A 463 -8.79 -10.66 -13.72
N SER A 464 -9.13 -10.88 -12.45
CA SER A 464 -8.58 -11.97 -11.63
C SER A 464 -8.89 -13.35 -12.23
N SER A 465 -10.16 -13.63 -12.55
CA SER A 465 -10.55 -14.94 -13.10
C SER A 465 -9.94 -15.23 -14.48
N LYS A 466 -9.90 -14.25 -15.38
CA LYS A 466 -9.54 -14.47 -16.79
C LYS A 466 -8.07 -14.25 -17.09
N VAL A 467 -7.49 -13.16 -16.62
CA VAL A 467 -6.09 -12.83 -16.94
C VAL A 467 -5.14 -13.51 -15.95
N ILE A 468 -5.46 -13.53 -14.66
CA ILE A 468 -4.56 -14.06 -13.62
C ILE A 468 -4.72 -15.58 -13.45
N VAL A 469 -5.95 -16.07 -13.19
CA VAL A 469 -6.19 -17.49 -12.89
C VAL A 469 -6.22 -18.36 -14.15
N GLU A 470 -6.94 -17.95 -15.19
CA GLU A 470 -6.99 -18.70 -16.47
C GLU A 470 -5.84 -18.37 -17.43
N GLY A 471 -5.01 -17.37 -17.13
CA GLY A 471 -3.85 -16.99 -17.94
C GLY A 471 -4.18 -16.47 -19.35
N GLN A 472 -5.41 -15.98 -19.59
CA GLN A 472 -5.84 -15.54 -20.92
C GLN A 472 -5.17 -14.23 -21.34
N LYS A 473 -4.67 -14.21 -22.58
CA LYS A 473 -3.92 -13.08 -23.16
C LYS A 473 -4.59 -12.63 -24.46
N SER A 474 -5.00 -11.36 -24.53
CA SER A 474 -5.65 -10.76 -25.70
C SER A 474 -5.48 -9.24 -25.70
N LEU A 475 -5.68 -8.60 -26.85
CA LEU A 475 -5.70 -7.13 -26.94
C LEU A 475 -6.88 -6.51 -26.16
N ASP A 476 -8.04 -7.17 -26.09
CA ASP A 476 -9.20 -6.72 -25.29
C ASP A 476 -8.85 -6.55 -23.80
N PHE A 477 -8.10 -7.53 -23.24
CA PHE A 477 -7.62 -7.42 -21.86
C PHE A 477 -6.65 -6.25 -21.67
N LEU A 478 -5.77 -5.99 -22.62
CA LEU A 478 -4.83 -4.86 -22.55
C LEU A 478 -5.55 -3.51 -22.65
N LEU A 479 -6.44 -3.36 -23.64
CA LEU A 479 -7.21 -2.12 -23.84
C LEU A 479 -8.10 -1.80 -22.63
N GLY A 480 -8.82 -2.80 -22.09
CA GLY A 480 -9.64 -2.59 -20.89
C GLY A 480 -8.81 -2.27 -19.66
N LEU A 481 -7.64 -2.90 -19.48
CA LEU A 481 -6.74 -2.59 -18.37
C LEU A 481 -6.16 -1.18 -18.48
N LEU A 482 -5.79 -0.72 -19.69
CA LEU A 482 -5.33 0.65 -19.95
C LEU A 482 -6.40 1.69 -19.63
N VAL A 483 -7.65 1.50 -20.06
CA VAL A 483 -8.78 2.39 -19.73
C VAL A 483 -8.99 2.45 -18.22
N TYR A 484 -9.03 1.30 -17.55
CA TYR A 484 -9.22 1.25 -16.10
C TYR A 484 -8.08 1.92 -15.33
N ILE A 485 -6.82 1.78 -15.74
CA ILE A 485 -5.67 2.47 -15.11
C ILE A 485 -5.75 3.99 -15.34
N ALA A 486 -6.08 4.44 -16.55
CA ALA A 486 -6.12 5.86 -16.89
C ALA A 486 -7.06 6.65 -15.96
N TRP A 487 -8.24 6.11 -15.65
CA TRP A 487 -9.20 6.72 -14.73
C TRP A 487 -9.32 6.04 -13.36
N TYR A 488 -8.31 5.25 -12.95
CA TYR A 488 -8.29 4.65 -11.63
C TYR A 488 -8.29 5.74 -10.55
N PRO A 489 -9.23 5.74 -9.57
CA PRO A 489 -9.40 6.82 -8.61
C PRO A 489 -8.41 6.69 -7.45
N ILE A 490 -7.12 6.84 -7.77
CA ILE A 490 -5.96 6.69 -6.87
C ILE A 490 -6.15 7.42 -5.51
N HIS A 491 -6.86 8.54 -5.53
CA HIS A 491 -7.09 9.45 -4.39
C HIS A 491 -8.35 9.10 -3.57
N VAL A 492 -9.28 8.25 -4.05
CA VAL A 492 -10.50 7.84 -3.30
C VAL A 492 -10.23 6.66 -2.37
N ASN A 493 -9.36 5.72 -2.77
CA ASN A 493 -8.89 4.62 -1.91
C ASN A 493 -7.36 4.69 -1.71
N PRO A 494 -6.88 5.65 -0.89
CA PRO A 494 -5.46 5.89 -0.73
C PRO A 494 -4.69 4.75 -0.06
N ARG A 495 -5.31 4.00 0.86
CA ARG A 495 -4.61 2.95 1.63
C ARG A 495 -4.44 1.64 0.85
N ASN A 496 -5.33 1.32 -0.08
CA ASN A 496 -5.29 0.11 -0.88
C ASN A 496 -5.16 0.47 -2.38
N ASN A 497 -4.18 1.32 -2.70
CA ASN A 497 -3.91 1.72 -4.07
C ASN A 497 -3.22 0.59 -4.84
N GLN A 498 -3.96 0.00 -5.78
CA GLN A 498 -3.50 -1.14 -6.59
C GLN A 498 -2.96 -0.73 -7.97
N SER A 499 -2.89 0.57 -8.29
CA SER A 499 -2.50 1.07 -9.62
C SER A 499 -1.14 0.56 -10.10
N SER A 500 -0.15 0.46 -9.20
CA SER A 500 1.18 -0.06 -9.54
C SER A 500 1.15 -1.52 -10.01
N MET A 501 0.26 -2.35 -9.42
CA MET A 501 0.10 -3.75 -9.82
C MET A 501 -0.58 -3.85 -11.18
N TYR A 502 -1.60 -3.03 -11.43
CA TYR A 502 -2.29 -2.98 -12.72
C TYR A 502 -1.38 -2.49 -13.85
N ILE A 503 -0.54 -1.47 -13.62
CA ILE A 503 0.45 -1.00 -14.59
C ILE A 503 1.46 -2.10 -14.92
N ASN A 504 2.03 -2.77 -13.91
CA ASN A 504 2.96 -3.87 -14.14
C ASN A 504 2.30 -5.06 -14.86
N LEU A 505 1.02 -5.35 -14.59
CA LEU A 505 0.24 -6.36 -15.31
C LEU A 505 -0.01 -5.95 -16.78
N ALA A 506 -0.28 -4.67 -17.05
CA ALA A 506 -0.44 -4.15 -18.41
C ALA A 506 0.88 -4.21 -19.20
N VAL A 507 2.00 -3.85 -18.58
CA VAL A 507 3.35 -3.99 -19.18
C VAL A 507 3.67 -5.45 -19.47
N GLY A 508 3.45 -6.35 -18.51
CA GLY A 508 3.64 -7.79 -18.68
C GLY A 508 2.78 -8.36 -19.81
N LEU A 509 1.50 -7.98 -19.86
CA LEU A 509 0.58 -8.40 -20.92
C LEU A 509 0.99 -7.86 -22.30
N ALA A 510 1.48 -6.62 -22.40
CA ALA A 510 1.96 -6.06 -23.66
C ALA A 510 3.19 -6.80 -24.22
N ILE A 511 4.14 -7.17 -23.34
CA ILE A 511 5.31 -7.99 -23.70
C ILE A 511 4.88 -9.42 -24.08
N ASP A 512 3.93 -10.01 -23.35
CA ASP A 512 3.36 -11.33 -23.66
C ASP A 512 2.67 -11.37 -25.04
N LEU A 513 2.04 -10.25 -25.44
CA LEU A 513 1.46 -10.05 -26.77
C LEU A 513 2.51 -9.75 -27.86
N GLY A 514 3.79 -9.60 -27.48
CA GLY A 514 4.92 -9.33 -28.39
C GLY A 514 5.03 -7.89 -28.88
N LEU A 515 4.33 -6.93 -28.25
CA LEU A 515 4.28 -5.53 -28.67
C LEU A 515 5.59 -4.77 -28.43
N ASP A 516 6.53 -5.37 -27.70
CA ASP A 516 7.92 -4.95 -27.53
C ASP A 516 8.76 -5.06 -28.82
N ARG A 517 8.16 -5.52 -29.92
CA ARG A 517 8.80 -5.79 -31.22
C ARG A 517 8.13 -5.00 -32.34
N GLU A 518 8.86 -4.81 -33.43
CA GLU A 518 8.35 -4.14 -34.64
C GLU A 518 7.31 -5.02 -35.36
N LEU A 519 7.54 -6.33 -35.43
CA LEU A 519 6.69 -7.31 -36.11
C LEU A 519 6.15 -8.39 -35.15
N PRO A 520 4.94 -8.91 -35.38
CA PRO A 520 4.37 -10.00 -34.59
C PRO A 520 5.21 -11.29 -34.65
N ASN A 521 5.23 -12.05 -33.55
CA ASN A 521 5.81 -13.39 -33.52
C ASN A 521 4.73 -14.43 -33.22
N LEU A 522 4.32 -15.16 -34.25
CA LEU A 522 3.29 -16.20 -34.19
C LEU A 522 3.76 -17.51 -33.52
N ASN A 523 5.07 -17.68 -33.28
CA ASN A 523 5.65 -18.90 -32.71
C ASN A 523 5.70 -18.90 -31.16
N ASN A 524 4.82 -18.16 -30.50
CA ASN A 524 4.77 -18.10 -29.03
C ASN A 524 4.18 -19.39 -28.43
N PHE A 525 4.81 -19.92 -27.36
CA PHE A 525 4.38 -21.14 -26.67
C PHE A 525 3.05 -21.03 -25.90
N ASN A 526 2.45 -19.83 -25.84
CA ASN A 526 1.23 -19.53 -25.10
C ASN A 526 0.04 -19.35 -26.07
N ALA A 527 -1.16 -19.77 -25.64
CA ALA A 527 -2.40 -19.54 -26.39
C ALA A 527 -2.83 -18.06 -26.33
N ILE A 528 -2.31 -17.26 -27.26
CA ILE A 528 -2.66 -15.84 -27.45
C ILE A 528 -3.84 -15.73 -28.41
N ARG A 529 -4.81 -14.87 -28.07
CA ARG A 529 -5.87 -14.45 -29.01
C ARG A 529 -5.34 -13.37 -29.93
N THR A 530 -5.30 -13.66 -31.23
CA THR A 530 -4.77 -12.75 -32.26
C THR A 530 -5.84 -11.83 -32.84
N GLU A 531 -7.13 -12.04 -32.51
CA GLU A 531 -8.23 -11.23 -32.99
C GLU A 531 -8.06 -9.75 -32.58
N GLY A 532 -7.98 -8.86 -33.59
CA GLY A 532 -7.73 -7.44 -33.41
C GLY A 532 -6.29 -7.07 -33.04
N LEU A 533 -5.42 -8.04 -32.73
CA LEU A 533 -4.00 -7.83 -32.44
C LEU A 533 -3.15 -7.74 -33.72
N ILE A 534 -3.43 -8.62 -34.68
CA ILE A 534 -2.66 -8.79 -35.92
C ILE A 534 -3.61 -8.70 -37.12
N GLU A 535 -3.19 -7.99 -38.16
CA GLU A 535 -3.87 -7.91 -39.46
C GLU A 535 -2.81 -7.86 -40.57
N ASN A 536 -2.96 -8.68 -41.62
CA ASN A 536 -1.99 -8.80 -42.73
C ASN A 536 -0.52 -9.00 -42.27
N ASP A 537 -0.31 -9.87 -41.27
CA ASP A 537 0.98 -10.15 -40.62
C ASP A 537 1.65 -8.97 -39.90
N GLU A 538 0.98 -7.82 -39.76
CA GLU A 538 1.43 -6.66 -38.98
C GLU A 538 0.59 -6.46 -37.70
N PHE A 539 1.15 -5.73 -36.72
CA PHE A 539 0.37 -5.27 -35.57
C PHE A 539 -0.66 -4.21 -35.99
N THR A 540 -1.91 -4.38 -35.56
CA THR A 540 -2.97 -3.40 -35.85
C THR A 540 -2.66 -2.04 -35.23
N LYS A 541 -3.24 -0.97 -35.78
CA LYS A 541 -3.10 0.39 -35.23
C LYS A 541 -3.57 0.46 -33.77
N ALA A 542 -4.57 -0.35 -33.38
CA ALA A 542 -5.02 -0.47 -32.00
C ALA A 542 -3.97 -1.10 -31.08
N ALA A 543 -3.29 -2.16 -31.54
CA ALA A 543 -2.20 -2.81 -30.80
C ALA A 543 -1.00 -1.87 -30.61
N LYS A 544 -0.58 -1.16 -31.67
CA LYS A 544 0.48 -0.16 -31.63
C LYS A 544 0.18 0.97 -30.63
N ARG A 545 -1.04 1.54 -30.67
CA ARG A 545 -1.49 2.56 -29.70
C ARG A 545 -1.54 2.03 -28.27
N ALA A 546 -1.98 0.79 -28.05
CA ALA A 546 -2.03 0.20 -26.71
C ALA A 546 -0.63 0.12 -26.07
N TYR A 547 0.39 -0.30 -26.83
CA TYR A 547 1.77 -0.34 -26.35
C TYR A 547 2.32 1.04 -25.97
N LEU A 548 2.06 2.05 -26.81
CA LEU A 548 2.40 3.44 -26.50
C LEU A 548 1.67 3.96 -25.25
N GLY A 549 0.43 3.51 -25.02
CA GLY A 549 -0.36 3.81 -23.82
C GLY A 549 0.21 3.15 -22.56
N CYS A 550 0.73 1.92 -22.66
CA CYS A 550 1.48 1.27 -21.57
C CYS A 550 2.68 2.12 -21.16
N TYR A 551 3.49 2.55 -22.12
CA TYR A 551 4.65 3.41 -21.84
C TYR A 551 4.23 4.74 -21.20
N TYR A 552 3.23 5.42 -21.77
CA TYR A 552 2.76 6.71 -21.26
C TYR A 552 2.30 6.63 -19.80
N LEU A 553 1.45 5.65 -19.46
CA LEU A 553 0.98 5.45 -18.09
C LEU A 553 2.09 5.00 -17.14
N SER A 554 2.96 4.08 -17.57
CA SER A 554 4.09 3.60 -16.76
C SER A 554 5.06 4.73 -16.43
N SER A 555 5.42 5.55 -17.42
CA SER A 555 6.28 6.73 -17.24
C SER A 555 5.63 7.80 -16.36
N ALA A 556 4.35 8.14 -16.60
CA ALA A 556 3.63 9.12 -15.79
C ALA A 556 3.52 8.71 -14.32
N TYR A 557 3.26 7.42 -14.07
CA TYR A 557 3.19 6.85 -12.73
C TYR A 557 4.56 6.82 -12.03
N CYS A 558 5.62 6.44 -12.75
CA CYS A 558 7.01 6.47 -12.28
C CYS A 558 7.39 7.85 -11.73
N GLN A 559 7.16 8.92 -12.49
CA GLN A 559 7.51 10.28 -12.09
C GLN A 559 6.83 10.70 -10.78
N GLY A 560 5.50 10.68 -10.75
CA GLY A 560 4.74 11.12 -9.59
C GLY A 560 5.06 10.31 -8.35
N PHE A 561 4.95 8.97 -8.43
CA PHE A 561 5.13 8.10 -7.26
C PHE A 561 6.60 7.80 -6.93
N GLY A 562 7.57 8.15 -7.78
CA GLY A 562 8.98 7.84 -7.56
C GLY A 562 9.31 6.35 -7.63
N LYS A 563 8.45 5.55 -8.27
CA LYS A 563 8.64 4.09 -8.46
C LYS A 563 9.36 3.84 -9.79
N PRO A 564 10.16 2.77 -9.94
CA PRO A 564 10.90 2.51 -11.18
C PRO A 564 9.96 2.31 -12.39
N ASN A 565 10.30 2.91 -13.54
CA ASN A 565 9.60 2.63 -14.80
C ASN A 565 10.05 1.27 -15.36
N ASN A 566 9.14 0.30 -15.34
CA ASN A 566 9.37 -1.07 -15.83
C ASN A 566 9.19 -1.23 -17.35
N LEU A 567 8.74 -0.19 -18.06
CA LEU A 567 8.69 -0.16 -19.52
C LEU A 567 9.48 1.06 -20.02
N ARG A 568 10.77 0.84 -20.31
CA ARG A 568 11.66 1.87 -20.83
C ARG A 568 11.32 2.22 -22.28
N TYR A 569 11.61 3.47 -22.67
CA TYR A 569 11.53 3.91 -24.06
C TYR A 569 12.45 3.08 -24.95
N SER A 570 11.97 2.74 -26.15
CA SER A 570 12.74 1.99 -27.15
C SER A 570 12.39 2.44 -28.57
N ASN A 571 13.28 2.18 -29.54
CA ASN A 571 13.08 2.54 -30.94
C ASN A 571 11.77 1.98 -31.53
N VAL A 572 11.28 0.85 -31.00
CA VAL A 572 9.98 0.26 -31.37
C VAL A 572 8.81 1.22 -31.11
N MET A 573 8.92 2.10 -30.11
CA MET A 573 7.93 3.15 -29.84
C MET A 573 7.98 4.28 -30.88
N ASP A 574 9.17 4.59 -31.41
CA ASP A 574 9.32 5.53 -32.53
C ASP A 574 8.66 4.94 -33.78
N VAL A 575 9.05 3.71 -34.18
CA VAL A 575 8.49 2.99 -35.34
C VAL A 575 6.96 2.85 -35.25
N HIS A 576 6.45 2.38 -34.10
CA HIS A 576 5.00 2.25 -33.90
C HIS A 576 4.31 3.60 -33.95
N GLY A 577 4.88 4.64 -33.33
CA GLY A 577 4.31 5.99 -33.31
C GLY A 577 4.31 6.67 -34.69
N GLU A 578 5.41 6.55 -35.45
CA GLU A 578 5.55 7.12 -36.80
C GLU A 578 4.55 6.48 -37.77
N SER A 579 4.34 5.17 -37.67
CA SER A 579 3.32 4.44 -38.47
C SER A 579 1.86 4.80 -38.16
N LEU A 580 1.62 5.73 -37.22
CA LEU A 580 0.31 6.27 -36.89
C LEU A 580 0.12 7.73 -37.38
N LEU A 581 1.17 8.38 -37.91
CA LEU A 581 1.10 9.79 -38.34
C LEU A 581 0.24 10.02 -39.60
N ASP A 582 0.08 8.99 -40.44
CA ASP A 582 -0.74 9.05 -41.66
C ASP A 582 -2.25 9.22 -41.40
N GLU A 583 -2.70 9.11 -40.15
CA GLU A 583 -4.09 9.33 -39.74
C GLU A 583 -4.21 10.53 -38.79
N GLU A 584 -4.91 11.57 -39.23
CA GLU A 584 -5.16 12.82 -38.48
C GLU A 584 -5.76 12.56 -37.07
N LEU A 585 -6.63 11.55 -36.95
CA LEU A 585 -7.23 11.10 -35.69
C LEU A 585 -6.25 10.41 -34.72
N LEU A 586 -5.07 10.01 -35.19
CA LEU A 586 -4.06 9.26 -34.41
C LEU A 586 -2.80 10.07 -34.11
N ALA A 587 -2.50 11.09 -34.92
CA ALA A 587 -1.33 11.95 -34.77
C ALA A 587 -1.11 12.49 -33.32
N PRO A 588 -2.14 12.83 -32.51
CA PRO A 588 -1.94 13.22 -31.10
C PRO A 588 -1.24 12.16 -30.24
N VAL A 589 -1.33 10.87 -30.58
CA VAL A 589 -0.68 9.79 -29.82
C VAL A 589 0.84 9.91 -29.90
N HIS A 590 1.39 10.16 -31.09
CA HIS A 590 2.84 10.26 -31.29
C HIS A 590 3.41 11.50 -30.57
N SER A 591 2.82 12.68 -30.79
CA SER A 591 3.25 13.91 -30.12
C SER A 591 3.20 13.79 -28.60
N MET A 592 2.17 13.15 -28.03
CA MET A 592 2.04 12.98 -26.58
C MET A 592 3.10 12.03 -26.00
N VAL A 593 3.50 10.99 -26.75
CA VAL A 593 4.60 10.08 -26.37
C VAL A 593 5.95 10.79 -26.41
N LYS A 594 6.25 11.55 -27.48
CA LYS A 594 7.50 12.32 -27.59
C LYS A 594 7.62 13.36 -26.45
N LEU A 595 6.53 14.08 -26.15
CA LEU A 595 6.49 15.04 -25.04
C LEU A 595 6.68 14.36 -23.67
N ARG A 596 6.06 13.19 -23.47
CA ARG A 596 6.25 12.37 -22.27
C ARG A 596 7.70 11.91 -22.13
N ARG A 597 8.35 11.49 -23.22
CA ARG A 597 9.76 11.08 -23.23
C ARG A 597 10.71 12.25 -22.93
N LEU A 598 10.42 13.46 -23.40
CA LEU A 598 11.17 14.66 -23.03
C LEU A 598 11.11 14.92 -21.51
N ASN A 599 9.92 14.86 -20.90
CA ASN A 599 9.74 14.98 -19.45
C ASN A 599 10.49 13.89 -18.66
N GLU A 600 10.49 12.66 -19.19
CA GLU A 600 11.24 11.54 -18.61
C GLU A 600 12.76 11.76 -18.70
N LYS A 601 13.30 12.24 -19.84
CA LYS A 601 14.72 12.61 -19.98
C LYS A 601 15.15 13.70 -18.98
N ILE A 602 14.32 14.71 -18.76
CA ILE A 602 14.56 15.76 -17.75
C ILE A 602 14.66 15.12 -16.35
N THR A 603 13.80 14.16 -16.05
CA THR A 603 13.80 13.44 -14.76
C THR A 603 15.03 12.52 -14.62
N GLU A 604 15.34 11.72 -15.65
CA GLU A 604 16.46 10.78 -15.70
C GLU A 604 17.82 11.48 -15.52
N LEU A 605 18.04 12.61 -16.20
CA LEU A 605 19.28 13.39 -16.08
C LEU A 605 19.49 13.87 -14.65
N HIS A 606 18.43 14.34 -14.00
CA HIS A 606 18.50 14.93 -12.67
C HIS A 606 18.53 13.91 -11.53
N ALA A 607 17.97 12.71 -11.72
CA ALA A 607 18.09 11.61 -10.77
C ALA A 607 19.54 11.08 -10.64
N ASN A 608 20.35 11.24 -11.70
CA ASN A 608 21.74 10.76 -11.74
C ASN A 608 22.80 11.88 -11.59
N LYS A 609 22.39 13.13 -11.33
CA LYS A 609 23.28 14.29 -11.28
C LYS A 609 24.13 14.30 -10.00
N GLN A 610 25.39 13.87 -10.12
CA GLN A 610 26.42 14.11 -9.11
C GLN A 610 26.88 15.58 -9.19
N LEU A 611 27.09 16.23 -8.04
CA LEU A 611 27.65 17.58 -7.96
C LEU A 611 29.15 17.55 -8.22
N SER A 612 29.67 18.58 -8.89
CA SER A 612 31.11 18.75 -9.08
C SER A 612 31.76 19.39 -7.85
N ASP A 613 33.06 19.15 -7.68
CA ASP A 613 33.91 19.95 -6.79
C ASP A 613 34.16 21.37 -7.36
N ASP A 614 33.78 21.65 -8.61
CA ASP A 614 33.89 22.97 -9.26
C ASP A 614 32.49 23.64 -9.45
N PRO A 615 32.17 24.65 -8.62
CA PRO A 615 30.96 25.47 -8.74
C PRO A 615 30.73 26.15 -10.10
N HIS A 616 31.79 26.47 -10.84
CA HIS A 616 31.67 27.12 -12.15
C HIS A 616 31.27 26.10 -13.22
N LEU A 617 31.85 24.90 -13.17
CA LEU A 617 31.48 23.79 -14.04
C LEU A 617 30.01 23.36 -13.80
N ASP A 618 29.57 23.30 -12.54
CA ASP A 618 28.17 23.00 -12.22
C ASP A 618 27.20 24.06 -12.75
N SER A 619 27.55 25.34 -12.68
CA SER A 619 26.76 26.44 -13.26
C SER A 619 26.71 26.38 -14.79
N LEU A 620 27.82 26.04 -15.45
CA LEU A 620 27.89 25.88 -16.90
C LEU A 620 27.06 24.66 -17.36
N ASN A 621 27.15 23.56 -16.64
CA ASN A 621 26.36 22.35 -16.88
C ASN A 621 24.86 22.64 -16.72
N ALA A 622 24.46 23.43 -15.71
CA ALA A 622 23.06 23.81 -15.50
C ALA A 622 22.49 24.62 -16.69
N GLU A 623 23.21 25.64 -17.19
CA GLU A 623 22.77 26.36 -18.39
C GLU A 623 22.74 25.45 -19.62
N LEU A 624 23.76 24.61 -19.82
CA LEU A 624 23.79 23.68 -20.96
C LEU A 624 22.59 22.71 -20.96
N ASN A 625 22.27 22.11 -19.81
CA ASN A 625 21.12 21.22 -19.65
C ASN A 625 19.81 21.95 -19.98
N VAL A 626 19.62 23.15 -19.43
CA VAL A 626 18.42 23.97 -19.67
C VAL A 626 18.30 24.32 -21.15
N GLN A 627 19.36 24.76 -21.82
CA GLN A 627 19.35 25.07 -23.25
C GLN A 627 19.08 23.83 -24.13
N ILE A 628 19.61 22.65 -23.77
CA ILE A 628 19.31 21.38 -24.46
C ILE A 628 17.80 21.10 -24.39
N PHE A 629 17.20 21.11 -23.20
CA PHE A 629 15.79 20.77 -23.05
C PHE A 629 14.84 21.84 -23.62
N ILE A 630 15.21 23.13 -23.57
CA ILE A 630 14.48 24.19 -24.28
C ILE A 630 14.51 23.94 -25.79
N THR A 631 15.67 23.56 -26.33
CA THR A 631 15.82 23.26 -27.76
C THR A 631 14.99 22.04 -28.17
N GLU A 632 14.99 20.96 -27.38
CA GLU A 632 14.15 19.79 -27.63
C GLU A 632 12.65 20.09 -27.50
N LEU A 633 12.24 20.92 -26.52
CA LEU A 633 10.85 21.37 -26.41
C LEU A 633 10.44 22.23 -27.60
N GLN A 634 11.34 23.08 -28.11
CA GLN A 634 11.07 23.87 -29.31
C GLN A 634 10.99 23.00 -30.56
N GLN A 635 11.88 22.01 -30.74
CA GLN A 635 11.76 21.01 -31.81
C GLN A 635 10.42 20.25 -31.75
N TRP A 636 9.93 19.93 -30.56
CA TRP A 636 8.61 19.32 -30.39
C TRP A 636 7.47 20.26 -30.78
N ARG A 637 7.56 21.55 -30.43
CA ARG A 637 6.59 22.59 -30.84
C ARG A 637 6.60 22.77 -32.37
N ASP A 638 7.78 22.86 -32.98
CA ASP A 638 7.95 23.07 -34.43
C ASP A 638 7.50 21.86 -35.28
N SER A 639 7.50 20.65 -34.69
CA SER A 639 7.09 19.40 -35.36
C SER A 639 5.65 18.95 -35.05
N THR A 640 4.95 19.59 -34.11
CA THR A 640 3.58 19.23 -33.73
C THR A 640 2.59 20.26 -34.30
N PRO A 641 1.65 19.87 -35.18
CA PRO A 641 0.62 20.76 -35.72
C PRO A 641 -0.17 21.52 -34.65
N ASP A 642 -0.61 22.75 -34.97
CA ASP A 642 -1.34 23.62 -34.04
C ASP A 642 -2.68 23.01 -33.59
N GLU A 643 -3.33 22.23 -34.44
CA GLU A 643 -4.55 21.48 -34.14
C GLU A 643 -4.33 20.43 -33.02
N ILE A 644 -3.11 19.93 -32.89
CA ILE A 644 -2.69 18.93 -31.89
C ILE A 644 -2.12 19.61 -30.65
N SER A 645 -1.26 20.62 -30.84
CA SER A 645 -0.61 21.35 -29.74
C SER A 645 -1.63 22.12 -28.90
N SER A 646 -2.70 22.62 -29.51
CA SER A 646 -3.80 23.35 -28.85
C SER A 646 -4.79 22.47 -28.08
N LEU A 647 -4.72 21.14 -28.21
CA LEU A 647 -5.62 20.23 -27.49
C LEU A 647 -5.47 20.41 -25.96
N PRO A 648 -6.57 20.52 -25.19
CA PRO A 648 -6.55 20.86 -23.76
C PRO A 648 -5.52 20.11 -22.90
N TYR A 649 -5.42 18.79 -23.09
CA TYR A 649 -4.51 17.94 -22.34
C TYR A 649 -3.06 18.00 -22.86
N MET A 650 -2.86 18.28 -24.15
CA MET A 650 -1.56 18.40 -24.78
C MET A 650 -0.89 19.72 -24.38
N ALA A 651 -1.59 20.84 -24.54
CA ALA A 651 -1.12 22.17 -24.16
C ALA A 651 -0.91 22.32 -22.63
N LEU A 652 -1.62 21.54 -21.81
CA LEU A 652 -1.37 21.46 -20.37
C LEU A 652 -0.07 20.69 -20.06
N ALA A 653 0.16 19.56 -20.75
CA ALA A 653 1.40 18.79 -20.63
C ALA A 653 2.62 19.56 -21.15
N GLU A 654 2.49 20.31 -22.24
CA GLU A 654 3.55 21.15 -22.83
C GLU A 654 4.04 22.21 -21.83
N ARG A 655 3.11 22.97 -21.24
CA ARG A 655 3.41 23.95 -20.18
C ARG A 655 4.01 23.29 -18.94
N PHE A 656 3.63 22.05 -18.64
CA PHE A 656 4.25 21.31 -17.55
C PHE A 656 5.69 20.92 -17.87
N VAL A 657 6.01 20.51 -19.09
CA VAL A 657 7.40 20.24 -19.49
C VAL A 657 8.27 21.50 -19.44
N ASP A 658 7.74 22.64 -19.88
CA ASP A 658 8.40 23.96 -19.73
C ASP A 658 8.72 24.26 -18.25
N LEU A 659 7.77 23.97 -17.34
CA LEU A 659 7.98 24.06 -15.90
C LEU A 659 8.97 23.01 -15.35
N SER A 660 8.96 21.77 -15.86
CA SER A 660 9.87 20.69 -15.47
C SER A 660 11.34 21.05 -15.71
N ILE A 661 11.66 21.68 -16.84
CA ILE A 661 13.05 22.03 -17.21
C ILE A 661 13.72 22.80 -16.07
N TYR A 662 13.10 23.89 -15.62
CA TYR A 662 13.63 24.71 -14.54
C TYR A 662 13.43 24.07 -13.17
N SER A 663 12.26 23.49 -12.88
CA SER A 663 11.96 22.98 -11.54
C SER A 663 12.77 21.73 -11.16
N TYR A 664 13.21 20.93 -12.13
CA TYR A 664 14.18 19.86 -11.88
C TYR A 664 15.62 20.39 -11.81
N GLU A 665 16.04 21.39 -12.58
CA GLU A 665 17.39 21.96 -12.43
C GLU A 665 17.55 22.67 -11.06
N LEU A 666 16.51 23.37 -10.61
CA LEU A 666 16.43 24.03 -9.30
C LEU A 666 16.19 23.07 -8.11
N GLY A 667 16.10 21.75 -8.35
CA GLY A 667 15.91 20.76 -7.30
C GLY A 667 14.50 20.69 -6.69
N PHE A 668 13.54 21.49 -7.15
CA PHE A 668 12.18 21.51 -6.60
C PHE A 668 11.42 20.19 -6.79
N LEU A 669 11.72 19.44 -7.85
CA LEU A 669 11.12 18.12 -8.11
C LEU A 669 12.11 16.94 -7.94
N ARG A 670 13.39 17.18 -7.58
CA ARG A 670 14.38 16.12 -7.34
C ARG A 670 14.14 15.38 -6.01
N LYS A 671 14.09 14.05 -6.06
CA LYS A 671 14.01 13.15 -4.89
C LYS A 671 15.42 12.56 -4.61
N PRO A 672 15.85 12.40 -3.33
CA PRO A 672 15.16 12.79 -2.11
C PRO A 672 15.19 14.32 -1.89
N TYR A 673 14.03 14.91 -1.60
CA TYR A 673 13.89 16.37 -1.51
C TYR A 673 14.75 17.03 -0.42
N ARG A 674 15.23 16.27 0.57
CA ARG A 674 15.91 16.79 1.77
C ARG A 674 17.35 17.26 1.50
N ASP A 675 17.99 16.71 0.47
CA ASP A 675 19.41 16.98 0.20
C ASP A 675 19.62 18.17 -0.76
N HIS A 676 18.63 18.45 -1.60
CA HIS A 676 18.65 19.58 -2.55
C HIS A 676 18.08 20.89 -1.98
N LEU A 677 17.51 20.87 -0.77
CA LEU A 677 16.88 22.02 -0.11
C LEU A 677 17.68 22.62 1.06
N ARG A 678 18.87 22.10 1.35
CA ARG A 678 19.79 22.75 2.31
C ARG A 678 20.34 24.04 1.69
N PRO A 679 20.49 25.13 2.46
CA PRO A 679 21.35 26.24 2.04
C PRO A 679 22.76 25.69 1.86
N GLN A 680 23.22 25.54 0.61
CA GLN A 680 24.59 25.11 0.36
C GLN A 680 25.52 26.27 0.67
N GLU A 681 26.15 26.24 1.84
CA GLU A 681 27.13 27.26 2.25
C GLU A 681 28.39 27.31 1.36
N LYS A 682 28.54 26.41 0.37
CA LYS A 682 29.79 26.25 -0.39
C LYS A 682 29.74 26.10 -1.92
N ASN A 683 28.68 25.57 -2.54
CA ASN A 683 28.70 25.30 -4.00
C ASN A 683 27.61 26.04 -4.80
N ALA A 684 28.00 26.44 -6.02
CA ALA A 684 27.27 27.07 -7.14
C ALA A 684 26.31 28.25 -6.82
N PRO A 685 26.51 29.45 -7.40
CA PRO A 685 25.49 30.50 -7.33
C PRO A 685 24.23 30.06 -8.10
N ILE A 686 23.07 30.10 -7.43
CA ILE A 686 21.78 29.81 -8.09
C ILE A 686 21.55 30.86 -9.19
N ILE A 687 21.27 30.39 -10.40
CA ILE A 687 21.12 31.27 -11.56
C ILE A 687 19.75 31.96 -11.48
N GLN A 688 19.76 33.26 -11.18
CA GLN A 688 18.55 34.08 -10.97
C GLN A 688 17.57 34.06 -12.16
N SER A 689 18.08 33.91 -13.39
CA SER A 689 17.25 33.76 -14.59
C SER A 689 16.38 32.51 -14.53
N HIS A 690 16.93 31.37 -14.09
CA HIS A 690 16.20 30.09 -13.99
C HIS A 690 15.05 30.17 -12.99
N LEU A 691 15.22 30.91 -11.88
CA LEU A 691 14.15 31.17 -10.92
C LEU A 691 13.01 31.97 -11.52
N THR A 692 13.35 33.00 -12.29
CA THR A 692 12.39 33.87 -12.98
C THR A 692 11.64 33.09 -14.06
N SER A 693 12.33 32.30 -14.87
CA SER A 693 11.70 31.44 -15.87
C SER A 693 10.82 30.35 -15.25
N CYS A 694 11.22 29.77 -14.10
CA CYS A 694 10.41 28.80 -13.37
C CYS A 694 9.11 29.44 -12.85
N LEU A 695 9.18 30.68 -12.35
CA LEU A 695 8.04 31.49 -11.93
C LEU A 695 7.04 31.70 -13.08
N ASP A 696 7.53 32.14 -14.23
CA ASP A 696 6.71 32.45 -15.41
C ASP A 696 6.12 31.19 -16.05
N ALA A 697 6.88 30.09 -16.09
CA ALA A 697 6.38 28.78 -16.53
C ALA A 697 5.26 28.27 -15.62
N ALA A 698 5.42 28.37 -14.29
CA ALA A 698 4.39 27.97 -13.34
C ALA A 698 3.13 28.84 -13.47
N LYS A 699 3.30 30.16 -13.66
CA LYS A 699 2.19 31.07 -13.94
C LYS A 699 1.43 30.67 -15.21
N ARG A 700 2.13 30.46 -16.33
CA ARG A 700 1.55 30.01 -17.61
C ARG A 700 0.79 28.68 -17.47
N PHE A 701 1.29 27.74 -16.66
CA PHE A 701 0.60 26.48 -16.37
C PHE A 701 -0.74 26.71 -15.64
N PHE A 702 -0.74 27.46 -14.53
CA PHE A 702 -1.95 27.69 -13.74
C PHE A 702 -2.99 28.57 -14.46
N GLU A 703 -2.56 29.61 -15.16
CA GLU A 703 -3.46 30.47 -15.95
C GLU A 703 -4.15 29.67 -17.07
N TYR A 704 -3.42 28.75 -17.73
CA TYR A 704 -4.01 27.86 -18.74
C TYR A 704 -4.95 26.81 -18.14
N LEU A 705 -4.56 26.16 -17.05
CA LEU A 705 -5.42 25.23 -16.32
C LEU A 705 -6.74 25.89 -15.88
N LEU A 706 -6.68 27.16 -15.48
CA LEU A 706 -7.85 27.95 -15.11
C LEU A 706 -8.68 28.41 -16.31
N SER A 707 -8.09 28.59 -17.49
CA SER A 707 -8.80 28.94 -18.73
C SER A 707 -9.50 27.76 -19.42
N LEU A 708 -9.12 26.52 -19.12
CA LEU A 708 -9.81 25.32 -19.63
C LEU A 708 -11.31 25.33 -19.24
N PRO A 709 -12.23 24.84 -20.10
CA PRO A 709 -13.63 24.64 -19.71
C PRO A 709 -13.78 23.71 -18.50
N GLU A 710 -14.74 23.98 -17.62
CA GLU A 710 -15.03 23.12 -16.44
C GLU A 710 -15.31 21.67 -16.81
N ALA A 711 -16.04 21.41 -17.90
CA ALA A 711 -16.31 20.06 -18.37
C ALA A 711 -15.03 19.27 -18.74
N SER A 712 -13.94 19.93 -19.16
CA SER A 712 -12.68 19.28 -19.53
C SER A 712 -11.98 18.62 -18.34
N LEU A 713 -12.18 19.15 -17.12
CA LEU A 713 -11.62 18.58 -15.88
C LEU A 713 -12.20 17.20 -15.55
N LEU A 714 -13.41 16.89 -16.03
CA LEU A 714 -14.07 15.59 -15.85
C LEU A 714 -13.42 14.47 -16.68
N GLY A 715 -12.65 14.82 -17.72
CA GLY A 715 -11.93 13.86 -18.56
C GLY A 715 -10.54 13.51 -18.04
N PHE A 716 -10.01 14.25 -17.05
CA PHE A 716 -8.61 14.11 -16.62
C PHE A 716 -8.29 12.70 -16.11
N THR A 717 -7.26 12.10 -16.71
CA THR A 717 -6.65 10.85 -16.26
C THR A 717 -5.76 11.09 -15.05
N SER A 718 -5.35 10.01 -14.39
CA SER A 718 -4.34 10.03 -13.33
C SER A 718 -3.05 10.79 -13.72
N ALA A 719 -2.68 10.81 -15.00
CA ALA A 719 -1.53 11.58 -15.48
C ALA A 719 -1.74 13.09 -15.37
N GLN A 720 -2.86 13.65 -15.87
CA GLN A 720 -3.12 15.10 -15.78
C GLN A 720 -3.31 15.55 -14.32
N TRP A 721 -3.96 14.73 -13.49
CA TRP A 721 -4.03 14.96 -12.04
C TRP A 721 -2.65 15.02 -11.39
N GLY A 722 -1.71 14.17 -11.80
CA GLY A 722 -0.31 14.22 -11.37
C GLY A 722 0.37 15.57 -11.68
N LEU A 723 0.25 16.05 -12.92
CA LEU A 723 0.85 17.34 -13.34
C LEU A 723 0.38 18.51 -12.46
N MET A 724 -0.91 18.53 -12.10
CA MET A 724 -1.47 19.55 -11.23
C MET A 724 -0.85 19.56 -9.82
N VAL A 725 -0.60 18.37 -9.25
CA VAL A 725 -0.01 18.24 -7.91
C VAL A 725 1.48 18.62 -7.94
N GLU A 726 2.24 18.21 -8.96
CA GLU A 726 3.65 18.61 -9.13
C GLU A 726 3.78 20.13 -9.37
N ALA A 727 2.91 20.74 -10.17
CA ALA A 727 2.92 22.19 -10.37
C ALA A 727 2.57 22.96 -9.09
N THR A 728 1.60 22.46 -8.30
CA THR A 728 1.26 23.03 -6.99
C THR A 728 2.44 22.92 -6.02
N LEU A 729 3.18 21.80 -6.06
CA LEU A 729 4.40 21.61 -5.29
C LEU A 729 5.45 22.66 -5.65
N VAL A 730 5.79 22.82 -6.93
CA VAL A 730 6.78 23.82 -7.38
C VAL A 730 6.41 25.24 -6.94
N LEU A 731 5.15 25.62 -7.11
CA LEU A 731 4.68 26.98 -6.79
C LEU A 731 4.71 27.28 -5.29
N SER A 732 4.40 26.28 -4.46
CA SER A 732 4.58 26.37 -3.00
C SER A 732 6.06 26.46 -2.60
N ARG A 733 6.97 25.76 -3.30
CA ARG A 733 8.40 25.75 -2.99
C ARG A 733 9.07 27.09 -3.37
N LEU A 734 8.77 27.63 -4.55
CA LEU A 734 9.19 28.97 -5.02
C LEU A 734 8.84 30.09 -4.01
N THR A 735 7.69 29.96 -3.33
CA THR A 735 7.19 31.00 -2.42
C THR A 735 7.86 30.99 -1.03
N PHE A 736 8.23 29.81 -0.51
CA PHE A 736 8.69 29.67 0.88
C PHE A 736 10.16 29.26 1.04
N LEU A 737 10.66 28.30 0.26
CA LEU A 737 12.01 27.73 0.48
C LEU A 737 13.13 28.66 0.02
N MET A 738 12.84 29.56 -0.92
CA MET A 738 13.84 30.45 -1.49
C MET A 738 13.91 31.83 -0.82
N ALA A 739 13.10 32.09 0.20
CA ALA A 739 13.17 33.33 1.00
C ALA A 739 14.53 33.52 1.72
N ALA A 740 15.35 32.46 1.80
CA ALA A 740 16.67 32.47 2.42
C ALA A 740 17.83 32.74 1.43
N ASN A 741 17.59 32.79 0.11
CA ASN A 741 18.66 32.93 -0.88
C ASN A 741 18.95 34.39 -1.26
N ARG A 742 20.23 34.76 -1.29
CA ARG A 742 20.69 36.11 -1.65
C ARG A 742 20.28 36.46 -3.08
N GLY A 743 19.39 37.43 -3.24
CA GLY A 743 18.92 37.94 -4.54
C GLY A 743 17.49 37.53 -4.92
N TRP A 744 16.86 36.58 -4.23
CA TRP A 744 15.46 36.20 -4.47
C TRP A 744 14.53 36.81 -3.43
N ASP A 745 13.76 37.82 -3.82
CA ASP A 745 12.74 38.39 -2.93
C ASP A 745 11.44 37.57 -2.99
N SER A 746 11.19 36.83 -1.92
CA SER A 746 9.95 36.08 -1.75
C SER A 746 8.69 36.97 -1.67
N ALA A 747 8.80 38.26 -1.32
CA ALA A 747 7.66 39.19 -1.34
C ALA A 747 7.26 39.55 -2.77
N THR A 748 8.23 39.80 -3.66
CA THR A 748 8.02 39.96 -5.11
C THR A 748 7.36 38.71 -5.70
N THR A 749 7.81 37.51 -5.33
CA THR A 749 7.18 36.23 -5.72
C THR A 749 5.72 36.13 -5.29
N ARG A 750 5.40 36.50 -4.03
CA ARG A 750 4.02 36.55 -3.51
C ARG A 750 3.16 37.64 -4.18
N THR A 751 3.78 38.72 -4.67
CA THR A 751 3.09 39.81 -5.36
C THR A 751 2.77 39.44 -6.81
N ASN A 752 3.66 38.68 -7.47
CA ASN A 752 3.53 38.31 -8.87
C ASN A 752 2.72 37.02 -9.12
N ILE A 753 2.54 36.16 -8.10
CA ILE A 753 1.71 34.96 -8.17
C ILE A 753 0.53 35.06 -7.18
N PRO A 754 -0.72 35.14 -7.65
CA PRO A 754 -1.89 35.08 -6.80
C PRO A 754 -2.26 33.61 -6.45
N LEU A 755 -1.35 32.87 -5.81
CA LEU A 755 -1.52 31.42 -5.54
C LEU A 755 -2.79 31.13 -4.75
N VAL A 756 -3.15 31.99 -3.78
CA VAL A 756 -4.42 31.86 -3.03
C VAL A 756 -5.63 31.90 -3.96
N MET A 757 -5.65 32.83 -4.93
CA MET A 757 -6.72 32.93 -5.93
C MET A 757 -6.76 31.71 -6.84
N TYR A 758 -5.60 31.19 -7.27
CA TYR A 758 -5.54 29.97 -8.09
C TYR A 758 -6.13 28.77 -7.33
N LEU A 759 -5.77 28.60 -6.05
CA LEU A 759 -6.31 27.54 -5.20
C LEU A 759 -7.81 27.72 -4.93
N ASP A 760 -8.28 28.95 -4.70
CA ASP A 760 -9.72 29.24 -4.54
C ASP A 760 -10.52 28.94 -5.81
N CYS A 761 -10.05 29.39 -6.97
CA CYS A 761 -10.71 29.12 -8.25
C CYS A 761 -10.77 27.60 -8.52
N LEU A 762 -9.70 26.85 -8.26
CA LEU A 762 -9.71 25.39 -8.39
C LEU A 762 -10.67 24.74 -7.38
N CYS A 763 -10.65 25.14 -6.11
CA CYS A 763 -11.57 24.62 -5.08
C CYS A 763 -13.04 24.90 -5.43
N TYR A 764 -13.35 26.08 -5.95
CA TYR A 764 -14.70 26.44 -6.40
C TYR A 764 -15.16 25.56 -7.56
N ARG A 765 -14.35 25.44 -8.62
CA ARG A 765 -14.65 24.63 -9.81
C ARG A 765 -14.85 23.16 -9.47
N PHE A 766 -13.98 22.60 -8.62
CA PHE A 766 -14.11 21.22 -8.14
C PHE A 766 -15.35 21.01 -7.27
N GLN A 767 -15.69 21.97 -6.40
CA GLN A 767 -16.91 21.89 -5.58
C GLN A 767 -18.19 21.98 -6.44
N HIS A 768 -18.16 22.74 -7.54
CA HIS A 768 -19.29 22.86 -8.48
C HIS A 768 -19.50 21.58 -9.31
N LEU A 769 -18.41 20.94 -9.73
CA LEU A 769 -18.43 19.75 -10.59
C LEU A 769 -18.58 18.42 -9.83
N SER A 770 -18.25 18.40 -8.53
CA SER A 770 -18.37 17.23 -7.65
C SER A 770 -19.83 16.76 -7.49
N SER A 771 -20.08 15.46 -7.60
CA SER A 771 -21.39 14.88 -7.26
C SER A 771 -21.60 14.76 -5.74
N THR A 772 -20.50 14.81 -4.98
CA THR A 772 -20.46 14.78 -3.51
C THR A 772 -20.82 16.14 -2.91
N LYS A 773 -22.09 16.31 -2.55
CA LYS A 773 -22.60 17.52 -1.91
C LYS A 773 -22.25 17.57 -0.42
N THR A 774 -21.76 18.72 0.05
CA THR A 774 -21.69 19.04 1.48
C THR A 774 -23.00 19.70 1.92
N SER A 775 -23.76 19.06 2.80
CA SER A 775 -24.79 19.74 3.60
C SER A 775 -24.11 20.80 4.49
N SER A 776 -24.70 21.98 4.60
CA SER A 776 -24.16 23.08 5.43
C SER A 776 -24.27 22.85 6.95
N GLU A 777 -24.87 21.72 7.36
CA GLU A 777 -25.17 21.38 8.75
C GLU A 777 -24.43 20.12 9.25
N ASP A 778 -23.84 19.30 8.37
CA ASP A 778 -23.06 18.13 8.77
C ASP A 778 -21.57 18.43 8.89
N THR A 779 -21.02 18.31 10.10
CA THR A 779 -19.57 18.33 10.34
C THR A 779 -18.86 17.03 9.93
N ASN A 780 -19.58 16.09 9.32
CA ASN A 780 -19.10 14.75 8.99
C ASN A 780 -18.65 14.66 7.53
N HIS A 781 -17.46 14.08 7.31
CA HIS A 781 -16.96 13.80 5.96
C HIS A 781 -17.90 12.81 5.24
N PRO A 782 -18.13 12.97 3.92
CA PRO A 782 -19.06 12.12 3.16
C PRO A 782 -18.54 10.67 3.03
N ARG A 783 -19.47 9.71 3.00
CA ARG A 783 -19.19 8.33 2.56
C ARG A 783 -19.08 8.29 1.04
N ASN A 784 -18.01 7.67 0.52
CA ASN A 784 -17.75 7.52 -0.92
C ASN A 784 -17.67 8.86 -1.69
N PRO A 785 -16.70 9.73 -1.35
CA PRO A 785 -16.44 10.96 -2.10
C PRO A 785 -15.95 10.65 -3.53
N ASP A 786 -16.30 11.52 -4.47
CA ASP A 786 -15.72 11.55 -5.81
C ASP A 786 -14.32 12.22 -5.85
N VAL A 787 -13.63 12.06 -6.99
CA VAL A 787 -12.30 12.62 -7.26
C VAL A 787 -12.19 14.12 -6.96
N LEU A 788 -13.17 14.91 -7.39
CA LEU A 788 -13.14 16.37 -7.30
C LEU A 788 -13.32 16.83 -5.85
N TYR A 789 -14.16 16.14 -5.09
CA TYR A 789 -14.30 16.38 -3.65
C TYR A 789 -12.95 16.20 -2.93
N VAL A 790 -12.23 15.11 -3.23
CA VAL A 790 -10.91 14.86 -2.62
C VAL A 790 -9.93 15.95 -3.03
N PHE A 791 -9.76 16.26 -4.32
CA PHE A 791 -8.85 17.30 -4.77
C PHE A 791 -9.17 18.69 -4.19
N LYS A 792 -10.45 19.05 -4.07
CA LYS A 792 -10.90 20.28 -3.39
C LYS A 792 -10.47 20.31 -1.92
N MET A 793 -10.63 19.20 -1.20
CA MET A 793 -10.21 19.10 0.20
C MET A 793 -8.69 19.20 0.37
N LEU A 794 -7.91 18.57 -0.53
CA LEU A 794 -6.44 18.67 -0.55
C LEU A 794 -5.99 20.12 -0.81
N LEU A 795 -6.48 20.76 -1.88
CA LEU A 795 -6.07 22.13 -2.24
C LEU A 795 -6.49 23.17 -1.20
N ALA A 796 -7.66 23.01 -0.57
CA ALA A 796 -8.09 23.89 0.53
C ALA A 796 -7.15 23.81 1.75
N SER A 797 -6.62 22.62 2.04
CA SER A 797 -5.62 22.42 3.10
C SER A 797 -4.26 23.05 2.75
N VAL A 798 -3.82 22.94 1.49
CA VAL A 798 -2.61 23.63 0.99
C VAL A 798 -2.78 25.15 1.08
N LYS A 799 -3.95 25.68 0.68
CA LYS A 799 -4.27 27.11 0.77
C LYS A 799 -4.19 27.61 2.22
N LYS A 800 -4.87 26.95 3.16
CA LYS A 800 -4.92 27.39 4.56
C LYS A 800 -3.55 27.33 5.25
N SER A 801 -2.71 26.36 4.88
CA SER A 801 -1.28 26.32 5.25
C SER A 801 -0.50 27.52 4.71
N TYR A 802 -0.67 27.82 3.42
CA TYR A 802 -0.04 28.97 2.77
C TYR A 802 -0.45 30.30 3.45
N GLU A 803 -1.73 30.53 3.65
CA GLU A 803 -2.26 31.75 4.28
C GLU A 803 -1.73 31.94 5.69
N ARG A 804 -1.69 30.88 6.52
CA ARG A 804 -1.09 30.92 7.87
C ARG A 804 0.39 31.31 7.82
N ARG A 805 1.16 30.69 6.92
CA ARG A 805 2.60 30.96 6.75
C ARG A 805 2.85 32.39 6.28
N VAL A 806 2.05 32.92 5.37
CA VAL A 806 2.14 34.32 4.92
C VAL A 806 1.71 35.30 6.00
N GLY A 807 0.63 35.03 6.73
CA GLY A 807 0.15 35.88 7.82
C GLY A 807 1.13 35.99 9.00
N ASN A 808 1.99 34.98 9.18
CA ASN A 808 3.07 35.01 10.18
C ASN A 808 4.29 35.84 9.75
N ILE A 809 4.37 36.32 8.50
CA ILE A 809 5.44 37.21 8.02
C ILE A 809 5.13 38.64 8.49
N LYS A 810 5.80 39.09 9.57
CA LYS A 810 5.68 40.48 10.04
C LYS A 810 6.28 41.44 8.99
N PRO A 811 5.55 42.49 8.56
CA PRO A 811 6.12 43.54 7.72
C PRO A 811 6.99 44.47 8.56
N GLU A 812 8.25 44.66 8.18
CA GLU A 812 9.08 45.72 8.79
C GLU A 812 8.69 47.10 8.24
N SER A 813 8.41 48.02 9.16
CA SER A 813 8.26 49.44 8.86
C SER A 813 9.63 50.04 8.58
N PHE A 814 9.99 50.23 7.30
CA PHE A 814 11.18 50.97 6.89
C PHE A 814 11.12 52.42 7.37
N VAL A 815 11.82 52.75 8.45
CA VAL A 815 12.10 54.12 8.88
C VAL A 815 13.53 54.49 8.48
N VAL A 816 13.66 55.30 7.43
CA VAL A 816 14.96 55.79 6.96
C VAL A 816 15.43 56.92 7.88
N GLN A 817 16.54 56.71 8.60
CA GLN A 817 17.28 57.82 9.24
C GLN A 817 18.40 58.31 8.32
N HIS A 818 18.45 59.63 8.09
CA HIS A 818 19.47 60.26 7.26
C HIS A 818 20.80 60.42 8.02
N GLY A 819 21.88 59.86 7.48
CA GLY A 819 23.26 60.09 7.96
C GLY A 819 24.30 59.41 7.07
N ASN A 820 25.10 60.19 6.35
CA ASN A 820 26.07 59.67 5.37
C ASN A 820 27.29 59.02 6.02
N THR A 821 27.60 57.77 5.65
CA THR A 821 28.88 57.42 4.98
C THR A 821 28.76 56.08 4.25
N ALA A 822 29.46 55.92 3.13
CA ALA A 822 29.37 54.83 2.17
C ALA A 822 29.31 53.40 2.76
N GLY A 823 28.11 52.81 2.74
CA GLY A 823 27.84 51.40 3.08
C GLY A 823 26.64 50.91 2.27
N GLY A 824 26.84 50.64 0.98
CA GLY A 824 25.75 50.39 0.03
C GLY A 824 25.00 49.08 0.27
N ALA A 825 23.79 49.19 0.82
CA ALA A 825 22.74 48.18 0.76
C ALA A 825 23.11 46.74 1.21
N MET A 826 23.83 46.60 2.34
CA MET A 826 23.71 45.36 3.12
C MET A 826 22.34 45.34 3.81
N GLY A 827 21.37 44.66 3.17
CA GLY A 827 20.07 44.38 3.76
C GLY A 827 20.25 43.72 5.12
N HIS A 828 19.97 44.46 6.19
CA HIS A 828 20.04 43.93 7.54
C HIS A 828 18.92 42.91 7.72
N CYS A 829 19.28 41.75 8.25
CA CYS A 829 18.33 40.67 8.48
C CYS A 829 17.51 40.96 9.75
N PRO A 830 16.17 40.88 9.72
CA PRO A 830 15.30 41.04 10.90
C PRO A 830 15.62 40.06 12.05
N ILE A 831 16.39 39.01 11.76
CA ILE A 831 16.70 37.91 12.68
C ILE A 831 17.70 38.28 13.80
N MET A 832 18.25 39.50 13.78
CA MET A 832 19.23 39.99 14.77
C MET A 832 18.68 41.05 15.74
N ASP A 833 17.36 41.27 15.79
CA ASP A 833 16.72 42.13 16.81
C ASP A 833 16.75 41.44 18.20
N PRO A 834 17.41 42.00 19.23
CA PRO A 834 17.45 41.42 20.56
C PRO A 834 16.07 41.24 21.23
N SER A 835 15.06 42.01 20.81
CA SER A 835 13.68 41.92 21.33
C SER A 835 12.92 40.66 20.86
N LEU A 836 13.40 39.97 19.81
CA LEU A 836 12.84 38.70 19.35
C LEU A 836 13.36 37.47 20.12
N SER A 837 14.39 37.62 20.96
CA SER A 837 14.97 36.55 21.78
C SER A 837 13.96 35.80 22.66
N PHE A 838 12.89 36.48 23.09
CA PHE A 838 11.83 35.89 23.91
C PHE A 838 10.92 34.92 23.12
N TYR A 839 10.83 35.06 21.80
CA TYR A 839 10.00 34.20 20.94
C TYR A 839 10.74 32.96 20.42
N LEU A 840 12.08 32.94 20.50
CA LEU A 840 12.93 31.86 19.97
C LEU A 840 13.15 30.70 20.95
N ASN A 841 12.79 30.86 22.23
CA ASN A 841 13.06 29.89 23.31
C ASN A 841 11.81 29.10 23.78
N SER A 842 10.79 28.94 22.93
CA SER A 842 9.59 28.14 23.26
C SER A 842 9.70 26.69 22.71
N PRO A 843 9.65 25.63 23.54
CA PRO A 843 9.99 24.25 23.11
C PRO A 843 9.00 23.53 22.18
N LYS A 844 8.09 24.22 21.48
CA LYS A 844 6.97 23.57 20.76
C LYS A 844 6.87 23.81 19.25
N ASP A 845 7.63 24.74 18.66
CA ASP A 845 7.58 25.04 17.22
C ASP A 845 8.91 24.69 16.52
N SER A 846 9.10 23.42 16.16
CA SER A 846 10.30 22.93 15.47
C SER A 846 10.01 22.27 14.10
N THR A 847 9.27 22.97 13.21
CA THR A 847 9.02 22.50 11.83
C THR A 847 10.01 23.02 10.79
N TYR A 848 10.77 24.09 11.08
CA TYR A 848 11.84 24.59 10.22
C TYR A 848 13.07 24.90 11.08
N GLY A 849 13.99 23.93 11.19
CA GLY A 849 15.14 24.03 12.09
C GLY A 849 16.22 25.01 11.62
N GLY A 850 16.83 25.72 12.57
CA GLY A 850 17.95 26.62 12.33
C GLY A 850 18.68 27.01 13.62
N SER A 851 19.57 26.16 14.11
CA SER A 851 20.57 26.53 15.13
C SER A 851 21.91 26.77 14.43
N ILE A 852 22.24 28.03 14.14
CA ILE A 852 23.58 28.42 13.71
C ILE A 852 24.42 28.62 14.97
N ASN A 853 25.47 27.81 15.14
CA ASN A 853 26.39 27.93 16.27
C ASN A 853 27.68 28.61 15.79
N VAL A 854 27.93 29.84 16.24
CA VAL A 854 29.11 30.63 15.84
C VAL A 854 30.09 30.72 17.02
N ASN A 855 31.03 29.77 17.03
CA ASN A 855 32.28 29.71 17.79
C ASN A 855 32.25 29.78 19.34
N GLU A 856 32.64 28.65 19.93
CA GLU A 856 33.46 28.43 21.15
C GLU A 856 33.60 29.56 22.20
N PHE A 857 33.32 29.25 23.48
CA PHE A 857 34.36 29.03 24.50
C PHE A 857 33.79 28.61 25.88
N ALA A 858 34.58 27.80 26.61
CA ALA A 858 34.63 27.64 28.09
C ALA A 858 33.49 26.92 28.88
N ALA A 859 33.76 25.65 29.18
CA ALA A 859 33.73 25.00 30.51
C ALA A 859 32.42 24.64 31.25
N THR A 860 32.55 23.57 32.06
CA THR A 860 31.68 23.02 33.12
C THR A 860 30.46 22.15 32.73
N GLU A 861 30.24 21.14 33.58
CA GLU A 861 29.31 20.02 33.45
C GLU A 861 27.85 20.43 33.70
N TYR A 862 26.87 19.74 33.09
CA TYR A 862 25.76 19.07 33.78
C TYR A 862 24.92 18.21 32.81
N GLN A 863 24.12 17.30 33.36
CA GLN A 863 23.40 16.23 32.63
C GLN A 863 22.01 16.64 32.09
N THR A 864 21.45 15.78 31.21
CA THR A 864 20.02 15.42 31.01
C THR A 864 19.25 15.84 29.74
N SER A 865 18.44 14.88 29.28
CA SER A 865 17.24 14.93 28.40
C SER A 865 17.36 15.20 26.88
N THR A 866 17.14 14.11 26.12
CA THR A 866 16.33 13.92 24.89
C THR A 866 15.80 15.10 24.04
N THR A 867 15.77 14.83 22.72
CA THR A 867 14.97 15.37 21.60
C THR A 867 15.64 16.38 20.65
N GLY A 868 15.31 16.26 19.35
CA GLY A 868 15.53 17.31 18.34
C GLY A 868 16.21 16.89 17.02
N MET A 869 15.44 16.44 16.02
CA MET A 869 15.83 16.57 14.60
C MET A 869 14.60 16.89 13.72
N PRO A 870 14.70 17.72 12.66
CA PRO A 870 13.52 18.29 12.00
C PRO A 870 12.87 17.35 10.98
N LEU A 871 11.53 17.23 11.01
CA LEU A 871 10.74 16.57 9.97
C LEU A 871 10.38 17.52 8.82
N TYR A 872 11.21 17.54 7.78
CA TYR A 872 10.80 17.98 6.46
C TYR A 872 10.32 16.76 5.66
N HIS A 873 9.03 16.42 5.80
CA HIS A 873 8.35 15.61 4.79
C HIS A 873 7.67 16.51 3.76
N ASP A 874 7.15 15.89 2.71
CA ASP A 874 6.91 16.56 1.43
C ASP A 874 5.42 16.90 1.21
N LEU A 875 5.16 17.99 0.46
CA LEU A 875 3.82 18.44 0.11
C LEU A 875 3.17 17.50 -0.93
N TRP A 876 3.95 16.93 -1.86
CA TRP A 876 3.45 15.86 -2.73
C TRP A 876 3.09 14.62 -1.91
N ALA A 877 3.99 14.16 -1.04
CA ALA A 877 3.72 13.15 -0.04
C ALA A 877 2.50 13.48 0.84
N THR A 878 2.23 14.73 1.17
CA THR A 878 1.03 15.06 1.95
C THR A 878 -0.22 14.86 1.11
N MET A 879 -0.26 15.46 -0.09
CA MET A 879 -1.34 15.32 -1.07
C MET A 879 -1.54 13.88 -1.60
N THR A 880 -0.55 13.00 -1.43
CA THR A 880 -0.55 11.58 -1.83
C THR A 880 -0.32 10.62 -0.67
N CYS A 881 -0.55 11.03 0.59
CA CYS A 881 -0.40 10.19 1.79
C CYS A 881 0.94 9.41 1.97
N ASN A 882 2.04 9.96 1.46
CA ASN A 882 3.45 9.59 1.62
C ASN A 882 3.92 8.40 0.77
N TRP A 883 3.26 8.11 -0.37
CA TRP A 883 3.57 6.91 -1.18
C TRP A 883 4.74 7.07 -2.16
N ALA A 884 5.40 8.24 -2.17
CA ALA A 884 6.75 8.41 -2.72
C ALA A 884 7.84 8.22 -1.66
N GLY A 885 7.49 7.76 -0.45
CA GLY A 885 8.38 7.55 0.69
C GLY A 885 9.00 6.16 0.79
N GLU A 886 9.21 5.48 -0.35
CA GLU A 886 10.06 4.28 -0.47
C GLU A 886 11.32 4.60 -1.30
N ILE A 887 12.11 5.59 -0.86
CA ILE A 887 13.53 5.77 -1.19
C ILE A 887 14.23 6.31 0.06
#